data_AF-A0A063YCP7-F1
#
_entry.id   AF-A0A063YCP7-F1
#
_cell.length_a   1.000
_cell.length_b   1.000
_cell.length_c   1.000
_cell.angle_alpha   90.00
_cell.angle_beta   90.00
_cell.angle_gamma   90.00
#
_symmetry.space_group_name_H-M   'P 1'
#
loop_
_entity.id
_entity.type
_entity.pdbx_description
1 polymer ?
#
loop_
_entity_poly.entity_id
_entity_poly.type
_entity_poly.pdbx_seq_one_letter_code
_entity_poly.pdbx_strand_id
1 'polypeptide(L)'
;MDEKLNLLVIGDSIGQGYNSKVGCGTAGSKKSNDSFYQGYSYGDYLIEYIREFLVSKQTGNLNINEIWNSINYNNLSLIGAVIKDYDSLLNLTYNEDFFSLLNINKKLHNMANIKFDESIYWYKDFQKNNLKEAYKNYCIYLQAEIKKATCILFSLGGNEFQGSFPFNSFRKLVLETNVYKQKKIYDSFMEEIDKLLAKTEKEYVDFILKVKKFNPTANMLLVNYIIPFLPFLTSYQNYLSKSNPIIFKDIVYVVLDKFNSFMQRVSSQTNTDFVDVYDKKVWIKNMSTLYENIVDTHPTEKGYREIARKIFLKLISNNYLYFLRPGRWLTKIKYGKEIFLVDETKSNIITTIKKFEFPLHKSNKIINAFRCWNEETKQVNNPYFELITHEFPKLIEKDNEKNNGSKEEINYSNLYSYTFENILYSVKFLPKDSKLFEYIKSLLVNKETMKSFLTSVLNSDHIESIILAIEKIDFKKEKFSWIKIIEKVFKNNEQNLYSLFTEIFTKNPLFVKTIKELFALFITDLKANKPIKLHNWVANDIFYKLSFEIGFKEIFIKLINEFWKHLINLRNYQTFFEFIKSFIIANRGLVQDFVSKILDYLLSYSEKEKDNVSKFILDILKISEHTMTYKEWNRVDKIINLLISNLNDMKFRENFIDILINAFTKIDIWKEVDFTKTTIKKKYAKLIVKLFFKKIIKKPFSKENRKIYKLLFSLWRLKVVNFIKTH
;
A
#
# COMPACT_ATOMS: atom_id res chain seq x y z
N MET A 1 -43.43 -32.73 -4.53
CA MET A 1 -42.03 -32.97 -4.97
C MET A 1 -41.15 -32.28 -3.92
N ASP A 2 -40.45 -33.04 -3.08
CA ASP A 2 -39.95 -32.59 -1.77
C ASP A 2 -38.47 -32.17 -1.70
N GLU A 3 -37.82 -31.88 -2.83
CA GLU A 3 -36.39 -31.53 -2.79
C GLU A 3 -36.17 -30.01 -2.67
N LYS A 4 -36.09 -29.53 -1.42
CA LYS A 4 -35.73 -28.14 -1.08
C LYS A 4 -34.27 -27.87 -1.42
N LEU A 5 -34.01 -26.74 -2.10
CA LEU A 5 -32.64 -26.24 -2.27
C LEU A 5 -32.23 -25.49 -1.00
N ASN A 6 -31.26 -26.04 -0.25
CA ASN A 6 -30.65 -25.38 0.90
C ASN A 6 -29.21 -25.00 0.52
N LEU A 7 -29.04 -23.76 0.05
CA LEU A 7 -27.75 -23.21 -0.34
C LEU A 7 -27.06 -22.58 0.87
N LEU A 8 -25.86 -23.07 1.18
CA LEU A 8 -24.99 -22.50 2.22
C LEU A 8 -23.72 -21.94 1.59
N VAL A 9 -23.31 -20.74 1.99
CA VAL A 9 -22.02 -20.14 1.61
C VAL A 9 -21.15 -20.02 2.85
N ILE A 10 -19.94 -20.58 2.78
CA ILE A 10 -18.90 -20.47 3.80
C ILE A 10 -17.67 -19.84 3.13
N GLY A 11 -17.19 -18.72 3.65
CA GLY A 11 -16.08 -18.04 3.00
C GLY A 11 -15.56 -16.81 3.73
N ASP A 12 -14.69 -16.08 3.05
CA ASP A 12 -14.12 -14.83 3.53
C ASP A 12 -14.87 -13.59 3.01
N SER A 13 -14.17 -12.47 2.78
CA SER A 13 -14.73 -11.24 2.21
C SER A 13 -15.32 -11.42 0.80
N ILE A 14 -14.81 -12.37 0.00
CA ILE A 14 -15.39 -12.68 -1.32
C ILE A 14 -16.72 -13.41 -1.14
N GLY A 15 -16.78 -14.38 -0.22
CA GLY A 15 -18.02 -15.05 0.17
C GLY A 15 -19.08 -14.09 0.72
N GLN A 16 -18.65 -13.15 1.55
CA GLN A 16 -19.55 -12.20 2.20
C GLN A 16 -20.02 -11.07 1.26
N GLY A 17 -19.36 -10.87 0.13
CA GLY A 17 -19.66 -9.78 -0.79
C GLY A 17 -19.19 -8.43 -0.26
N TYR A 18 -17.94 -8.33 0.19
CA TYR A 18 -17.35 -7.05 0.55
C TYR A 18 -17.43 -6.08 -0.63
N ASN A 19 -18.04 -4.91 -0.41
CA ASN A 19 -18.20 -3.88 -1.42
C ASN A 19 -17.49 -2.61 -0.97
N SER A 20 -16.56 -2.10 -1.79
CA SER A 20 -15.75 -0.93 -1.44
C SER A 20 -16.60 0.30 -1.14
N LYS A 21 -17.75 0.48 -1.79
CA LYS A 21 -18.60 1.68 -1.66
C LYS A 21 -19.40 1.66 -0.36
N VAL A 22 -19.69 0.46 0.14
CA VAL A 22 -20.37 0.24 1.42
C VAL A 22 -19.36 0.17 2.58
N GLY A 23 -18.22 -0.48 2.34
CA GLY A 23 -17.18 -0.67 3.35
C GLY A 23 -17.43 -1.84 4.31
N CYS A 24 -18.42 -2.69 4.05
CA CYS A 24 -18.69 -3.93 4.78
C CYS A 24 -19.10 -5.04 3.81
N GLY A 25 -19.29 -6.26 4.32
CA GLY A 25 -19.89 -7.31 3.54
C GLY A 25 -21.39 -7.17 3.54
N THR A 26 -22.00 -7.43 2.41
CA THR A 26 -23.43 -7.21 2.19
C THR A 26 -24.08 -8.53 1.85
N ALA A 27 -23.94 -9.52 2.72
CA ALA A 27 -24.46 -10.86 2.49
C ALA A 27 -25.99 -10.87 2.70
N GLY A 28 -26.74 -11.34 1.71
CA GLY A 28 -28.18 -11.53 1.83
C GLY A 28 -28.58 -12.86 2.48
N SER A 29 -29.88 -13.09 2.57
CA SER A 29 -30.46 -14.36 3.03
C SER A 29 -31.84 -14.60 2.43
N LYS A 30 -32.25 -15.86 2.40
CA LYS A 30 -33.62 -16.26 2.03
C LYS A 30 -34.07 -17.47 2.85
N LYS A 31 -35.20 -17.36 3.53
CA LYS A 31 -35.87 -18.51 4.16
C LYS A 31 -37.03 -19.01 3.29
N SER A 32 -37.43 -20.25 3.50
CA SER A 32 -38.59 -20.86 2.83
C SER A 32 -39.83 -20.05 3.16
N ASN A 33 -40.68 -19.81 2.16
CA ASN A 33 -41.89 -18.99 2.28
C ASN A 33 -41.66 -17.54 2.77
N ASP A 34 -40.42 -17.02 2.78
CA ASP A 34 -40.09 -15.65 3.17
C ASP A 34 -39.54 -14.84 1.99
N SER A 35 -39.43 -13.53 2.20
CA SER A 35 -38.78 -12.58 1.30
C SER A 35 -37.30 -12.91 1.12
N PHE A 36 -36.78 -12.65 -0.08
CA PHE A 36 -35.34 -12.62 -0.30
C PHE A 36 -34.79 -11.26 0.12
N TYR A 37 -33.92 -11.26 1.12
CA TYR A 37 -33.14 -10.09 1.51
C TYR A 37 -31.88 -10.08 0.66
N GLN A 38 -31.88 -9.25 -0.38
CA GLN A 38 -30.85 -9.27 -1.40
C GLN A 38 -29.64 -8.45 -0.96
N GLY A 39 -28.51 -9.15 -0.86
CA GLY A 39 -27.16 -8.60 -0.74
C GLY A 39 -26.43 -8.31 -2.06
N TYR A 40 -25.11 -8.12 -1.97
CA TYR A 40 -24.21 -7.90 -3.11
C TYR A 40 -23.08 -8.94 -3.21
N SER A 41 -23.15 -10.07 -2.48
CA SER A 41 -22.23 -11.19 -2.62
C SER A 41 -22.51 -12.02 -3.88
N TYR A 42 -21.56 -12.87 -4.28
CA TYR A 42 -21.82 -13.82 -5.37
C TYR A 42 -22.95 -14.80 -5.04
N GLY A 43 -23.18 -15.11 -3.75
CA GLY A 43 -24.30 -15.94 -3.31
C GLY A 43 -25.63 -15.26 -3.58
N ASP A 44 -25.70 -13.95 -3.35
CA ASP A 44 -26.90 -13.15 -3.60
C ASP A 44 -27.23 -13.08 -5.09
N TYR A 45 -26.21 -12.78 -5.92
CA TYR A 45 -26.36 -12.77 -7.37
C TYR A 45 -26.67 -14.16 -7.95
N LEU A 46 -26.22 -15.24 -7.30
CA LEU A 46 -26.57 -16.60 -7.69
C LEU A 46 -28.07 -16.86 -7.49
N ILE A 47 -28.62 -16.44 -6.34
CA ILE A 47 -30.07 -16.49 -6.08
C ILE A 47 -30.84 -15.63 -7.09
N GLU A 48 -30.33 -14.46 -7.47
CA GLU A 48 -30.92 -13.67 -8.56
C GLU A 48 -30.92 -14.43 -9.90
N TYR A 49 -29.82 -15.06 -10.30
CA TYR A 49 -29.78 -15.85 -11.53
C TYR A 49 -30.78 -17.00 -11.53
N ILE A 50 -30.92 -17.69 -10.39
CA ILE A 50 -31.93 -18.75 -10.23
C ILE A 50 -33.34 -18.17 -10.40
N ARG A 51 -33.63 -17.03 -9.76
CA ARG A 51 -34.92 -16.34 -9.89
C ARG A 51 -35.21 -15.95 -11.33
N GLU A 52 -34.26 -15.30 -12.00
CA GLU A 52 -34.41 -14.86 -13.39
C GLU A 52 -34.67 -16.05 -14.32
N PHE A 53 -33.98 -17.18 -14.10
CA PHE A 53 -34.23 -18.40 -14.82
C PHE A 53 -35.68 -18.86 -14.63
N LEU A 54 -36.14 -18.94 -13.38
CA LEU A 54 -37.51 -19.38 -13.04
C LEU A 54 -38.57 -18.50 -13.74
N VAL A 55 -38.40 -17.17 -13.70
CA VAL A 55 -39.35 -16.20 -14.29
C VAL A 55 -39.35 -16.24 -15.82
N SER A 56 -38.23 -16.64 -16.46
CA SER A 56 -38.11 -16.68 -17.93
C SER A 56 -38.94 -17.78 -18.63
N LYS A 57 -39.83 -18.47 -17.90
CA LYS A 57 -40.73 -19.56 -18.38
C LYS A 57 -40.00 -20.79 -18.95
N GLN A 58 -38.86 -21.17 -18.36
CA GLN A 58 -38.12 -22.40 -18.73
C GLN A 58 -38.28 -23.56 -17.73
N THR A 59 -39.28 -23.48 -16.85
CA THR A 59 -39.57 -24.48 -15.82
C THR A 59 -40.53 -25.59 -16.29
N GLY A 60 -40.95 -25.60 -17.56
CA GLY A 60 -42.02 -26.51 -18.02
C GLY A 60 -43.36 -26.20 -17.34
N ASN A 61 -44.10 -27.23 -16.91
CA ASN A 61 -45.37 -27.10 -16.19
C ASN A 61 -45.22 -26.89 -14.67
N LEU A 62 -44.01 -26.62 -14.17
CA LEU A 62 -43.77 -26.51 -12.72
C LEU A 62 -44.26 -25.18 -12.13
N ASN A 63 -44.77 -25.22 -10.91
CA ASN A 63 -45.21 -24.05 -10.16
C ASN A 63 -43.99 -23.24 -9.66
N ILE A 64 -43.71 -22.12 -10.32
CA ILE A 64 -42.58 -21.22 -10.02
C ILE A 64 -42.60 -20.75 -8.57
N ASN A 65 -43.78 -20.45 -8.01
CA ASN A 65 -43.91 -19.95 -6.65
C ASN A 65 -43.58 -21.03 -5.63
N GLU A 66 -44.00 -22.26 -5.88
CA GLU A 66 -43.66 -23.40 -5.02
C GLU A 66 -42.14 -23.65 -5.01
N ILE A 67 -41.49 -23.65 -6.19
CA ILE A 67 -40.04 -23.79 -6.28
C ILE A 67 -39.35 -22.64 -5.54
N TRP A 68 -39.72 -21.39 -5.82
CA TRP A 68 -39.12 -20.23 -5.18
C TRP A 68 -39.28 -20.28 -3.65
N ASN A 69 -40.45 -20.69 -3.18
CA ASN A 69 -40.75 -20.84 -1.76
C ASN A 69 -39.99 -21.98 -1.08
N SER A 70 -39.50 -22.97 -1.84
CA SER A 70 -38.70 -24.09 -1.36
C SER A 70 -37.20 -23.77 -1.20
N ILE A 71 -36.72 -22.65 -1.75
CA ILE A 71 -35.32 -22.25 -1.70
C ILE A 71 -34.98 -21.60 -0.35
N ASN A 72 -33.99 -22.15 0.33
CA ASN A 72 -33.28 -21.53 1.45
C ASN A 72 -31.87 -21.13 1.02
N TYR A 73 -31.44 -19.95 1.44
CA TYR A 73 -30.11 -19.43 1.21
C TYR A 73 -29.60 -18.76 2.47
N ASN A 74 -28.41 -19.18 2.90
CA ASN A 74 -27.73 -18.65 4.06
C ASN A 74 -26.25 -18.43 3.73
N ASN A 75 -25.69 -17.32 4.19
CA ASN A 75 -24.30 -16.95 3.95
C ASN A 75 -23.62 -16.66 5.28
N LEU A 76 -22.72 -17.56 5.67
CA LEU A 76 -21.98 -17.51 6.92
C LEU A 76 -20.54 -17.01 6.73
N SER A 77 -20.28 -16.34 5.61
CA SER A 77 -18.96 -15.80 5.28
C SER A 77 -18.59 -14.61 6.16
N LEU A 78 -17.31 -14.49 6.49
CA LEU A 78 -16.78 -13.43 7.37
C LEU A 78 -15.55 -12.76 6.74
N ILE A 79 -15.54 -11.43 6.67
CA ILE A 79 -14.36 -10.69 6.20
C ILE A 79 -13.15 -11.01 7.10
N GLY A 80 -12.04 -11.38 6.47
CA GLY A 80 -10.79 -11.73 7.15
C GLY A 80 -10.71 -13.17 7.67
N ALA A 81 -11.73 -14.00 7.42
CA ALA A 81 -11.72 -15.39 7.86
C ALA A 81 -10.65 -16.21 7.13
N VAL A 82 -10.00 -17.11 7.88
CA VAL A 82 -9.12 -18.17 7.39
C VAL A 82 -9.78 -19.54 7.59
N ILE A 83 -9.30 -20.57 6.90
CA ILE A 83 -9.75 -21.97 6.99
C ILE A 83 -9.79 -22.43 8.46
N LYS A 84 -8.75 -22.09 9.23
CA LYS A 84 -8.63 -22.46 10.65
C LYS A 84 -9.77 -21.90 11.51
N ASP A 85 -10.34 -20.74 11.15
CA ASP A 85 -11.45 -20.16 11.90
C ASP A 85 -12.66 -21.09 11.85
N TYR A 86 -13.05 -21.53 10.64
CA TYR A 86 -14.16 -22.47 10.46
C TYR A 86 -13.82 -23.87 10.97
N ASP A 87 -12.58 -24.34 10.82
CA ASP A 87 -12.17 -25.63 11.36
C ASP A 87 -12.34 -25.69 12.89
N SER A 88 -11.98 -24.61 13.59
CA SER A 88 -12.10 -24.51 15.05
C SER A 88 -13.55 -24.61 15.54
N LEU A 89 -14.51 -24.14 14.74
CA LEU A 89 -15.94 -24.22 15.06
C LEU A 89 -16.48 -25.64 14.95
N LEU A 90 -16.01 -26.40 13.95
CA LEU A 90 -16.44 -27.79 13.76
C LEU A 90 -15.98 -28.71 14.90
N ASN A 91 -14.86 -28.37 15.56
CA ASN A 91 -14.28 -29.17 16.64
C ASN A 91 -14.83 -28.83 18.04
N LEU A 92 -15.81 -27.91 18.18
CA LEU A 92 -16.31 -27.40 19.47
C LEU A 92 -15.20 -26.88 20.41
N THR A 93 -14.03 -26.56 19.85
CA THR A 93 -12.87 -26.11 20.61
C THR A 93 -12.91 -24.60 20.69
N TYR A 94 -13.07 -24.06 21.90
CA TYR A 94 -13.16 -22.60 22.10
C TYR A 94 -11.97 -21.89 21.48
N ASN A 95 -12.24 -21.00 20.54
CA ASN A 95 -11.27 -20.16 19.88
C ASN A 95 -11.64 -18.70 20.12
N GLU A 96 -10.84 -18.00 20.93
CA GLU A 96 -11.09 -16.61 21.25
C GLU A 96 -10.88 -15.68 20.04
N ASP A 97 -9.98 -16.03 19.12
CA ASP A 97 -9.68 -15.21 17.94
C ASP A 97 -10.90 -15.14 16.99
N PHE A 98 -11.73 -16.18 16.96
CA PHE A 98 -12.98 -16.18 16.22
C PHE A 98 -13.96 -15.10 16.74
N PHE A 99 -13.94 -14.79 18.03
CA PHE A 99 -14.77 -13.72 18.56
C PHE A 99 -14.31 -12.34 18.15
N SER A 100 -13.01 -12.12 18.10
CA SER A 100 -12.47 -10.88 17.54
C SER A 100 -12.88 -10.74 16.06
N LEU A 101 -12.84 -11.81 15.27
CA LEU A 101 -13.34 -11.83 13.89
C LEU A 101 -14.83 -11.45 13.78
N LEU A 102 -15.68 -12.01 14.65
CA LEU A 102 -17.11 -11.66 14.70
C LEU A 102 -17.34 -10.21 15.12
N ASN A 103 -16.57 -9.70 16.09
CA ASN A 103 -16.64 -8.30 16.52
C ASN A 103 -16.24 -7.32 15.40
N ILE A 104 -15.21 -7.64 14.61
CA ILE A 104 -14.82 -6.85 13.43
C ILE A 104 -15.97 -6.78 12.44
N ASN A 105 -16.54 -7.92 12.06
CA ASN A 105 -17.63 -7.97 11.08
C ASN A 105 -18.84 -7.17 11.59
N LYS A 106 -19.18 -7.31 12.87
CA LYS A 106 -20.23 -6.51 13.54
C LYS A 106 -19.96 -5.00 13.47
N LYS A 107 -18.75 -4.56 13.83
CA LYS A 107 -18.37 -3.13 13.76
C LYS A 107 -18.46 -2.61 12.33
N LEU A 108 -18.02 -3.39 11.34
CA LEU A 108 -18.09 -3.03 9.93
C LEU A 108 -19.53 -2.78 9.47
N HIS A 109 -20.45 -3.68 9.82
CA HIS A 109 -21.88 -3.51 9.53
C HIS A 109 -22.45 -2.24 10.15
N ASN A 110 -22.10 -1.95 11.41
CA ASN A 110 -22.53 -0.73 12.10
C ASN A 110 -21.98 0.53 11.40
N MET A 111 -20.71 0.52 10.97
CA MET A 111 -20.09 1.64 10.25
C MET A 111 -20.70 1.87 8.87
N ALA A 112 -21.20 0.81 8.22
CA ALA A 112 -21.87 0.90 6.93
C ALA A 112 -23.31 1.41 7.01
N ASN A 113 -23.89 1.53 8.21
CA ASN A 113 -25.27 1.97 8.45
C ASN A 113 -26.31 1.17 7.63
N ILE A 114 -26.07 -0.13 7.45
CA ILE A 114 -27.01 -1.01 6.74
C ILE A 114 -27.95 -1.66 7.77
N LYS A 115 -29.27 -1.56 7.51
CA LYS A 115 -30.27 -2.36 8.23
C LYS A 115 -30.15 -3.81 7.80
N PHE A 116 -29.37 -4.58 8.55
CA PHE A 116 -29.11 -5.99 8.30
C PHE A 116 -30.11 -6.90 9.02
N ASP A 117 -30.33 -8.10 8.49
CA ASP A 117 -31.08 -9.14 9.22
C ASP A 117 -30.20 -9.65 10.37
N GLU A 118 -30.50 -9.20 11.59
CA GLU A 118 -29.84 -9.61 12.83
C GLU A 118 -29.92 -11.12 13.11
N SER A 119 -30.60 -11.92 12.28
CA SER A 119 -30.66 -13.38 12.42
C SER A 119 -29.52 -14.13 11.70
N ILE A 120 -28.76 -13.48 10.81
CA ILE A 120 -27.60 -14.07 10.11
C ILE A 120 -26.37 -14.11 11.04
N TYR A 121 -26.19 -13.09 11.86
CA TYR A 121 -25.26 -13.11 12.99
C TYR A 121 -26.09 -13.46 14.21
N TRP A 122 -25.84 -14.54 14.93
CA TRP A 122 -26.59 -14.92 16.14
C TRP A 122 -26.28 -13.96 17.30
N TYR A 123 -26.68 -12.71 17.11
CA TYR A 123 -26.24 -11.50 17.81
C TYR A 123 -26.85 -11.40 19.19
N LYS A 124 -27.97 -12.09 19.43
CA LYS A 124 -28.67 -12.07 20.73
C LYS A 124 -27.90 -12.77 21.85
N ASP A 125 -26.98 -13.70 21.55
CA ASP A 125 -26.27 -14.46 22.60
C ASP A 125 -24.93 -13.85 23.02
N PHE A 126 -24.36 -12.95 22.21
CA PHE A 126 -23.12 -12.23 22.56
C PHE A 126 -23.26 -11.28 23.75
N GLN A 127 -24.48 -10.82 24.02
CA GLN A 127 -24.76 -9.93 25.15
C GLN A 127 -25.03 -10.68 26.46
N LYS A 128 -25.10 -12.02 26.44
CA LYS A 128 -25.17 -12.83 27.67
C LYS A 128 -23.75 -13.07 28.18
N ASN A 129 -23.57 -13.03 29.50
CA ASN A 129 -22.30 -12.99 30.23
C ASN A 129 -21.36 -14.21 30.07
N ASN A 130 -21.44 -15.01 29.00
CA ASN A 130 -20.60 -16.18 28.78
C ASN A 130 -20.21 -16.40 27.30
N LEU A 131 -19.05 -15.87 26.89
CA LEU A 131 -18.48 -16.06 25.55
C LEU A 131 -18.31 -17.54 25.18
N LYS A 132 -17.98 -18.43 26.11
CA LYS A 132 -17.83 -19.86 25.81
C LYS A 132 -19.15 -20.50 25.39
N GLU A 133 -20.25 -20.11 26.02
CA GLU A 133 -21.58 -20.62 25.65
C GLU A 133 -22.04 -20.05 24.31
N ALA A 134 -21.80 -18.75 24.05
CA ALA A 134 -22.08 -18.15 22.75
C ALA A 134 -21.28 -18.85 21.62
N TYR A 135 -20.03 -19.22 21.89
CA TYR A 135 -19.17 -19.95 20.94
C TYR A 135 -19.78 -21.30 20.61
N LYS A 136 -20.13 -22.06 21.66
CA LYS A 136 -20.74 -23.38 21.55
C LYS A 136 -22.05 -23.32 20.76
N ASN A 137 -22.90 -22.33 21.01
CA ASN A 137 -24.13 -22.11 20.27
C ASN A 137 -23.86 -21.84 18.78
N TYR A 138 -22.83 -21.04 18.46
CA TYR A 138 -22.44 -20.79 17.09
C TYR A 138 -21.92 -22.06 16.39
N CYS A 139 -21.11 -22.87 17.07
CA CYS A 139 -20.65 -24.17 16.56
C CYS A 139 -21.83 -25.09 16.24
N ILE A 140 -22.80 -25.20 17.16
CA ILE A 140 -24.02 -26.01 16.99
C ILE A 140 -24.82 -25.50 15.78
N TYR A 141 -24.96 -24.18 15.65
CA TYR A 141 -25.64 -23.56 14.52
C TYR A 141 -24.94 -23.88 13.19
N LEU A 142 -23.63 -23.64 13.08
CA LEU A 142 -22.87 -23.94 11.86
C LEU A 142 -23.00 -25.42 11.46
N GLN A 143 -22.85 -26.33 12.43
CA GLN A 143 -23.03 -27.76 12.19
C GLN A 143 -24.44 -28.11 11.72
N ALA A 144 -25.48 -27.45 12.27
CA ALA A 144 -26.86 -27.64 11.85
C ALA A 144 -27.11 -27.15 10.43
N GLU A 145 -26.54 -26.00 10.04
CA GLU A 145 -26.66 -25.48 8.68
C GLU A 145 -25.93 -26.37 7.67
N ILE A 146 -24.74 -26.86 8.01
CA ILE A 146 -24.00 -27.85 7.19
C ILE A 146 -24.84 -29.11 6.99
N LYS A 147 -25.44 -29.66 8.06
CA LYS A 147 -26.27 -30.87 7.99
C LYS A 147 -27.51 -30.72 7.10
N LYS A 148 -28.09 -29.52 7.05
CA LYS A 148 -29.30 -29.24 6.24
C LYS A 148 -28.98 -28.89 4.79
N ALA A 149 -27.76 -28.43 4.49
CA ALA A 149 -27.40 -27.95 3.18
C ALA A 149 -27.51 -29.06 2.12
N THR A 150 -28.10 -28.72 0.97
CA THR A 150 -28.05 -29.58 -0.23
C THR A 150 -26.95 -29.13 -1.18
N CYS A 151 -26.52 -27.87 -1.08
CA CYS A 151 -25.39 -27.31 -1.80
C CYS A 151 -24.57 -26.41 -0.86
N ILE A 152 -23.26 -26.59 -0.81
CA ILE A 152 -22.34 -25.74 -0.04
C ILE A 152 -21.29 -25.15 -0.97
N LEU A 153 -21.16 -23.83 -0.96
CA LEU A 153 -20.11 -23.09 -1.67
C LEU A 153 -19.01 -22.70 -0.68
N PHE A 154 -17.77 -23.00 -1.03
CA PHE A 154 -16.60 -22.61 -0.24
C PHE A 154 -15.72 -21.63 -1.02
N SER A 155 -15.46 -20.46 -0.42
CA SER A 155 -14.42 -19.54 -0.88
C SER A 155 -13.53 -19.19 0.33
N LEU A 156 -12.51 -20.04 0.58
CA LEU A 156 -11.49 -19.90 1.63
C LEU A 156 -10.07 -20.13 1.07
N GLY A 157 -9.02 -19.65 1.75
CA GLY A 157 -7.62 -19.80 1.34
C GLY A 157 -6.97 -18.52 0.79
N GLY A 158 -7.78 -17.50 0.44
CA GLY A 158 -7.28 -16.22 -0.06
C GLY A 158 -6.46 -15.44 0.97
N ASN A 159 -6.94 -15.39 2.22
CA ASN A 159 -6.29 -14.64 3.31
C ASN A 159 -4.97 -15.29 3.75
N GLU A 160 -4.88 -16.63 3.74
CA GLU A 160 -3.66 -17.38 4.04
C GLU A 160 -2.57 -17.06 3.01
N PHE A 161 -2.95 -17.08 1.73
CA PHE A 161 -2.03 -16.73 0.64
C PHE A 161 -1.59 -15.27 0.73
N GLN A 162 -2.54 -14.35 0.98
CA GLN A 162 -2.26 -12.92 1.05
C GLN A 162 -1.34 -12.56 2.22
N GLY A 163 -1.62 -13.08 3.41
CA GLY A 163 -0.86 -12.79 4.62
C GLY A 163 0.54 -13.40 4.62
N SER A 164 0.79 -14.40 3.78
CA SER A 164 2.04 -15.15 3.75
C SER A 164 2.84 -15.00 2.45
N PHE A 165 2.42 -14.12 1.53
CA PHE A 165 3.08 -13.95 0.24
C PHE A 165 4.55 -13.51 0.44
N PRO A 166 5.54 -14.17 -0.20
CA PRO A 166 6.96 -13.94 0.05
C PRO A 166 7.50 -12.69 -0.67
N PHE A 167 7.07 -11.51 -0.21
CA PHE A 167 7.42 -10.22 -0.82
C PHE A 167 8.91 -9.92 -0.83
N ASN A 168 9.68 -10.31 0.19
CA ASN A 168 11.12 -10.08 0.22
C ASN A 168 11.84 -10.89 -0.88
N SER A 169 11.44 -12.15 -1.09
CA SER A 169 12.01 -12.99 -2.16
C SER A 169 11.59 -12.48 -3.54
N PHE A 170 10.33 -12.06 -3.71
CA PHE A 170 9.88 -11.37 -4.91
C PHE A 170 10.65 -10.06 -5.16
N ARG A 171 10.91 -9.28 -4.10
CA ARG A 171 11.71 -8.04 -4.18
C ARG A 171 13.14 -8.34 -4.63
N LYS A 172 13.82 -9.30 -4.02
CA LYS A 172 15.17 -9.71 -4.43
C LYS A 172 15.21 -10.15 -5.89
N LEU A 173 14.18 -10.87 -6.33
CA LEU A 173 14.04 -11.29 -7.72
C LEU A 173 14.02 -10.07 -8.66
N VAL A 174 13.26 -9.04 -8.29
CA VAL A 174 13.11 -7.81 -9.09
C VAL A 174 14.39 -6.98 -9.10
N LEU A 175 15.11 -6.91 -7.98
CA LEU A 175 16.31 -6.07 -7.83
C LEU A 175 17.59 -6.70 -8.39
N GLU A 176 17.64 -8.03 -8.49
CA GLU A 176 18.81 -8.71 -9.04
C GLU A 176 18.91 -8.46 -10.55
N THR A 177 20.08 -8.00 -11.00
CA THR A 177 20.33 -7.69 -12.41
C THR A 177 21.14 -8.80 -13.10
N ASN A 178 21.85 -9.62 -12.34
CA ASN A 178 22.54 -10.78 -12.86
C ASN A 178 21.54 -11.91 -13.16
N VAL A 179 21.38 -12.24 -14.45
CA VAL A 179 20.39 -13.22 -14.92
C VAL A 179 20.49 -14.58 -14.22
N TYR A 180 21.69 -15.09 -13.96
CA TYR A 180 21.88 -16.40 -13.31
C TYR A 180 21.48 -16.38 -11.83
N LYS A 181 21.86 -15.32 -11.10
CA LYS A 181 21.42 -15.13 -9.71
C LYS A 181 19.92 -14.89 -9.65
N GLN A 182 19.39 -14.10 -10.58
CA GLN A 182 17.96 -13.79 -10.69
C GLN A 182 17.15 -15.06 -10.90
N LYS A 183 17.63 -15.99 -11.74
CA LYS A 183 17.00 -17.29 -11.95
C LYS A 183 17.00 -18.15 -10.66
N LYS A 184 18.10 -18.20 -9.92
CA LYS A 184 18.15 -18.90 -8.61
C LYS A 184 17.17 -18.30 -7.61
N ILE A 185 17.04 -16.97 -7.57
CA ILE A 185 16.08 -16.30 -6.69
C ILE A 185 14.64 -16.59 -7.15
N TYR A 186 14.38 -16.65 -8.46
CA TYR A 186 13.07 -17.03 -8.99
C TYR A 186 12.69 -18.45 -8.57
N ASP A 187 13.60 -19.41 -8.69
CA ASP A 187 13.34 -20.80 -8.31
C ASP A 187 13.07 -20.90 -6.79
N SER A 188 13.85 -20.20 -5.96
CA SER A 188 13.60 -20.07 -4.51
C SER A 188 12.26 -19.41 -4.18
N PHE A 189 11.89 -18.35 -4.90
CA PHE A 189 10.60 -17.67 -4.74
C PHE A 189 9.43 -18.60 -5.07
N MET A 190 9.55 -19.38 -6.15
CA MET A 190 8.53 -20.36 -6.52
C MET A 190 8.43 -21.51 -5.51
N GLU A 191 9.54 -21.95 -4.92
CA GLU A 191 9.55 -22.95 -3.85
C GLU A 191 8.86 -22.43 -2.57
N GLU A 192 9.05 -21.17 -2.21
CA GLU A 192 8.34 -20.54 -1.09
C GLU A 192 6.82 -20.48 -1.33
N ILE A 193 6.40 -20.14 -2.57
CA ILE A 193 4.99 -20.20 -2.97
C ILE A 193 4.45 -21.63 -2.87
N ASP A 194 5.19 -22.62 -3.36
CA ASP A 194 4.75 -24.02 -3.31
C ASP A 194 4.62 -24.55 -1.88
N LYS A 195 5.55 -24.18 -0.97
CA LYS A 195 5.45 -24.52 0.46
C LYS A 195 4.22 -23.89 1.12
N LEU A 196 3.95 -22.62 0.82
CA LEU A 196 2.76 -21.92 1.31
C LEU A 196 1.49 -22.64 0.84
N LEU A 197 1.37 -22.91 -0.45
CA LEU A 197 0.19 -23.56 -1.02
C LEU A 197 0.02 -24.99 -0.51
N ALA A 198 1.10 -25.75 -0.32
CA ALA A 198 1.03 -27.10 0.24
C ALA A 198 0.52 -27.10 1.69
N LYS A 199 0.93 -26.11 2.50
CA LYS A 199 0.42 -25.94 3.86
C LYS A 199 -1.09 -25.64 3.84
N THR A 200 -1.51 -24.65 3.04
CA THR A 200 -2.92 -24.26 2.91
C THR A 200 -3.77 -25.41 2.34
N GLU A 201 -3.24 -26.16 1.38
CA GLU A 201 -3.90 -27.34 0.80
C GLU A 201 -4.23 -28.38 1.87
N LYS A 202 -3.26 -28.71 2.74
CA LYS A 202 -3.48 -29.66 3.83
C LYS A 202 -4.59 -29.18 4.78
N GLU A 203 -4.50 -27.93 5.23
CA GLU A 203 -5.50 -27.33 6.13
C GLU A 203 -6.90 -27.35 5.48
N TYR A 204 -7.00 -27.07 4.18
CA TYR A 204 -8.27 -27.05 3.48
C TYR A 204 -8.85 -28.45 3.26
N VAL A 205 -8.02 -29.43 2.89
CA VAL A 205 -8.45 -30.83 2.76
C VAL A 205 -9.01 -31.34 4.09
N ASP A 206 -8.29 -31.12 5.18
CA ASP A 206 -8.72 -31.53 6.52
C ASP A 206 -10.08 -30.90 6.89
N PHE A 207 -10.24 -29.61 6.62
CA PHE A 207 -11.50 -28.90 6.85
C PHE A 207 -12.66 -29.47 6.03
N ILE A 208 -12.50 -29.65 4.71
CA ILE A 208 -13.57 -30.15 3.84
C ILE A 208 -13.94 -31.60 4.20
N LEU A 209 -12.97 -32.46 4.49
CA LEU A 209 -13.24 -33.83 4.94
C LEU A 209 -14.03 -33.85 6.25
N LYS A 210 -13.79 -32.92 7.17
CA LYS A 210 -14.64 -32.77 8.37
C LYS A 210 -16.05 -32.32 8.03
N VAL A 211 -16.23 -31.34 7.15
CA VAL A 211 -17.56 -30.92 6.69
C VAL A 211 -18.34 -32.10 6.08
N LYS A 212 -17.67 -32.94 5.27
CA LYS A 212 -18.26 -34.16 4.71
C LYS A 212 -18.71 -35.18 5.76
N LYS A 213 -18.05 -35.27 6.91
CA LYS A 213 -18.52 -36.12 8.02
C LYS A 213 -19.86 -35.65 8.58
N PHE A 214 -20.10 -34.34 8.58
CA PHE A 214 -21.39 -33.78 9.02
C PHE A 214 -22.47 -33.92 7.96
N ASN A 215 -22.14 -33.80 6.68
CA ASN A 215 -23.08 -33.99 5.58
C ASN A 215 -22.39 -34.65 4.36
N PRO A 216 -22.47 -35.99 4.23
CA PRO A 216 -21.83 -36.71 3.12
C PRO A 216 -22.58 -36.56 1.79
N THR A 217 -23.82 -36.08 1.81
CA THR A 217 -24.71 -36.00 0.63
C THR A 217 -24.77 -34.62 0.00
N ALA A 218 -24.28 -33.57 0.68
CA ALA A 218 -24.28 -32.22 0.14
C ALA A 218 -23.39 -32.13 -1.11
N ASN A 219 -23.90 -31.44 -2.14
CA ASN A 219 -23.09 -31.01 -3.27
C ASN A 219 -22.15 -29.90 -2.80
N MET A 220 -20.84 -30.13 -2.81
CA MET A 220 -19.86 -29.19 -2.31
C MET A 220 -19.03 -28.63 -3.47
N LEU A 221 -18.94 -27.30 -3.57
CA LEU A 221 -18.22 -26.60 -4.62
C LEU A 221 -17.14 -25.71 -4.00
N LEU A 222 -15.89 -25.91 -4.39
CA LEU A 222 -14.77 -25.03 -4.11
C LEU A 222 -14.70 -23.95 -5.19
N VAL A 223 -14.94 -22.71 -4.78
CA VAL A 223 -14.91 -21.52 -5.65
C VAL A 223 -13.52 -20.91 -5.54
N ASN A 224 -12.78 -20.83 -6.66
CA ASN A 224 -11.46 -20.21 -6.64
C ASN A 224 -11.55 -18.69 -6.51
N TYR A 225 -10.38 -18.08 -6.30
CA TYR A 225 -10.26 -16.66 -6.14
C TYR A 225 -9.70 -15.99 -7.38
N ILE A 226 -10.07 -14.73 -7.43
CA ILE A 226 -9.21 -13.70 -7.96
C ILE A 226 -8.02 -13.51 -7.01
N ILE A 227 -6.79 -13.69 -7.50
CA ILE A 227 -5.61 -13.57 -6.64
C ILE A 227 -5.47 -12.16 -6.04
N PRO A 228 -5.23 -12.06 -4.71
CA PRO A 228 -4.79 -10.83 -4.06
C PRO A 228 -3.53 -10.28 -4.76
N PHE A 229 -3.44 -8.96 -4.95
CA PHE A 229 -2.32 -8.30 -5.65
C PHE A 229 -2.21 -8.52 -7.17
N LEU A 230 -3.24 -9.04 -7.85
CA LEU A 230 -3.21 -9.19 -9.33
C LEU A 230 -2.83 -7.90 -10.08
N PRO A 231 -3.42 -6.71 -9.79
CA PRO A 231 -3.03 -5.48 -10.48
C PRO A 231 -1.53 -5.16 -10.30
N PHE A 232 -1.01 -5.42 -9.10
CA PHE A 232 0.39 -5.27 -8.76
C PHE A 232 1.27 -6.22 -9.58
N LEU A 233 1.03 -7.54 -9.53
CA LEU A 233 1.84 -8.52 -10.26
C LEU A 233 1.80 -8.27 -11.78
N THR A 234 0.64 -7.87 -12.31
CA THR A 234 0.46 -7.54 -13.73
C THR A 234 1.30 -6.33 -14.14
N SER A 235 1.39 -5.31 -13.29
CA SER A 235 2.28 -4.16 -13.52
C SER A 235 3.74 -4.57 -13.61
N TYR A 236 4.19 -5.49 -12.73
CA TYR A 236 5.56 -6.01 -12.74
C TYR A 236 5.86 -6.79 -14.01
N GLN A 237 5.00 -7.75 -14.36
CA GLN A 237 5.15 -8.54 -15.59
C GLN A 237 5.26 -7.64 -16.82
N ASN A 238 4.38 -6.65 -16.96
CA ASN A 238 4.34 -5.79 -18.14
C ASN A 238 5.64 -5.00 -18.37
N TYR A 239 6.31 -4.59 -17.30
CA TYR A 239 7.56 -3.84 -17.44
C TYR A 239 8.76 -4.82 -17.40
N LEU A 240 8.86 -5.75 -16.45
CA LEU A 240 10.06 -6.58 -16.26
C LEU A 240 10.24 -7.64 -17.35
N SER A 241 9.17 -8.00 -18.06
CA SER A 241 9.28 -8.85 -19.25
C SER A 241 10.19 -8.27 -20.33
N LYS A 242 10.40 -6.95 -20.35
CA LYS A 242 11.34 -6.31 -21.28
C LYS A 242 12.80 -6.49 -20.87
N SER A 243 13.09 -6.54 -19.57
CA SER A 243 14.45 -6.70 -19.05
C SER A 243 14.87 -8.15 -18.98
N ASN A 244 13.98 -9.05 -18.52
CA ASN A 244 14.22 -10.48 -18.50
C ASN A 244 12.93 -11.27 -18.81
N PRO A 245 12.64 -11.54 -20.11
CA PRO A 245 11.43 -12.23 -20.51
C PRO A 245 11.37 -13.69 -20.03
N ILE A 246 12.50 -14.34 -19.80
CA ILE A 246 12.54 -15.75 -19.35
C ILE A 246 11.88 -15.91 -17.98
N ILE A 247 12.04 -14.91 -17.12
CA ILE A 247 11.53 -14.93 -15.75
C ILE A 247 10.17 -14.25 -15.66
N PHE A 248 10.02 -13.06 -16.25
CA PHE A 248 8.90 -12.18 -15.93
C PHE A 248 7.77 -12.20 -16.94
N LYS A 249 7.95 -12.77 -18.14
CA LYS A 249 6.91 -12.75 -19.18
C LYS A 249 5.59 -13.36 -18.71
N ASP A 250 5.68 -14.43 -17.93
CA ASP A 250 4.50 -15.22 -17.52
C ASP A 250 4.40 -15.40 -15.98
N ILE A 251 5.15 -14.62 -15.19
CA ILE A 251 5.21 -14.80 -13.73
C ILE A 251 3.83 -14.70 -13.05
N VAL A 252 2.96 -13.80 -13.53
CA VAL A 252 1.58 -13.67 -13.02
C VAL A 252 0.80 -14.94 -13.33
N TYR A 253 0.95 -15.45 -14.56
CA TYR A 253 0.26 -16.66 -15.00
C TYR A 253 0.70 -17.88 -14.22
N VAL A 254 2.00 -18.03 -13.96
CA VAL A 254 2.55 -19.15 -13.18
C VAL A 254 2.04 -19.13 -11.74
N VAL A 255 2.07 -17.97 -11.07
CA VAL A 255 1.53 -17.85 -9.69
C VAL A 255 0.02 -18.14 -9.66
N LEU A 256 -0.72 -17.64 -10.66
CA LEU A 256 -2.15 -17.94 -10.83
C LEU A 256 -2.43 -19.42 -11.03
N ASP A 257 -1.65 -20.08 -11.90
CA ASP A 257 -1.84 -21.51 -12.16
C ASP A 257 -1.51 -22.35 -10.94
N LYS A 258 -0.49 -22.00 -10.16
CA LYS A 258 -0.19 -22.66 -8.89
C LYS A 258 -1.34 -22.51 -7.89
N PHE A 259 -1.89 -21.30 -7.74
CA PHE A 259 -3.02 -21.06 -6.86
C PHE A 259 -4.28 -21.83 -7.31
N ASN A 260 -4.62 -21.79 -8.59
CA ASN A 260 -5.77 -22.55 -9.11
C ASN A 260 -5.55 -24.07 -8.98
N SER A 261 -4.32 -24.55 -9.20
CA SER A 261 -3.99 -25.97 -9.12
C SER A 261 -4.12 -26.50 -7.70
N PHE A 262 -3.78 -25.73 -6.65
CA PHE A 262 -3.96 -26.21 -5.28
C PHE A 262 -5.46 -26.41 -4.98
N MET A 263 -6.34 -25.49 -5.37
CA MET A 263 -7.79 -25.65 -5.19
C MET A 263 -8.35 -26.87 -5.93
N GLN A 264 -7.86 -27.14 -7.15
CA GLN A 264 -8.21 -28.34 -7.91
C GLN A 264 -7.74 -29.63 -7.21
N ARG A 265 -6.54 -29.61 -6.60
CA ARG A 265 -6.05 -30.74 -5.81
C ARG A 265 -6.88 -30.97 -4.55
N VAL A 266 -7.26 -29.90 -3.83
CA VAL A 266 -8.19 -30.00 -2.69
C VAL A 266 -9.51 -30.62 -3.15
N SER A 267 -10.08 -30.14 -4.25
CA SER A 267 -11.32 -30.67 -4.83
C SER A 267 -11.21 -32.15 -5.18
N SER A 268 -10.10 -32.56 -5.80
CA SER A 268 -9.85 -33.96 -6.17
C SER A 268 -9.69 -34.87 -4.95
N GLN A 269 -8.88 -34.47 -3.96
CA GLN A 269 -8.63 -35.25 -2.75
C GLN A 269 -9.87 -35.38 -1.86
N THR A 270 -10.77 -34.39 -1.93
CA THR A 270 -11.99 -34.35 -1.12
C THR A 270 -13.21 -34.85 -1.87
N ASN A 271 -13.11 -35.20 -3.15
CA ASN A 271 -14.23 -35.53 -4.04
C ASN A 271 -15.33 -34.45 -4.01
N THR A 272 -14.94 -33.20 -4.24
CA THR A 272 -15.83 -32.04 -4.35
C THR A 272 -15.68 -31.40 -5.73
N ASP A 273 -16.64 -30.56 -6.14
CA ASP A 273 -16.55 -29.85 -7.41
C ASP A 273 -15.62 -28.63 -7.29
N PHE A 274 -14.94 -28.31 -8.37
CA PHE A 274 -14.17 -27.08 -8.52
C PHE A 274 -14.86 -26.12 -9.49
N VAL A 275 -14.94 -24.84 -9.12
CA VAL A 275 -15.45 -23.76 -9.98
C VAL A 275 -14.34 -22.76 -10.26
N ASP A 276 -13.92 -22.70 -11.52
CA ASP A 276 -13.04 -21.63 -12.00
C ASP A 276 -13.86 -20.38 -12.35
N VAL A 277 -13.93 -19.45 -11.41
CA VAL A 277 -14.59 -18.16 -11.58
C VAL A 277 -13.66 -17.09 -12.15
N TYR A 278 -12.36 -17.36 -12.21
CA TYR A 278 -11.34 -16.45 -12.71
C TYR A 278 -10.86 -16.82 -14.13
N ASP A 279 -11.69 -16.51 -15.13
CA ASP A 279 -11.24 -16.54 -16.53
C ASP A 279 -10.25 -15.40 -16.79
N LYS A 280 -8.96 -15.74 -16.82
CA LYS A 280 -7.85 -14.81 -16.97
C LYS A 280 -8.04 -13.80 -18.11
N LYS A 281 -8.52 -14.25 -19.28
CA LYS A 281 -8.68 -13.38 -20.46
C LYS A 281 -9.79 -12.37 -20.24
N VAL A 282 -10.91 -12.82 -19.66
CA VAL A 282 -12.06 -11.98 -19.36
C VAL A 282 -11.72 -10.97 -18.27
N TRP A 283 -11.13 -11.41 -17.16
CA TRP A 283 -10.85 -10.56 -16.02
C TRP A 283 -9.78 -9.50 -16.31
N ILE A 284 -8.68 -9.87 -16.99
CA ILE A 284 -7.64 -8.90 -17.36
C ILE A 284 -8.19 -7.87 -18.35
N LYS A 285 -8.96 -8.29 -19.37
CA LYS A 285 -9.54 -7.38 -20.36
C LYS A 285 -10.52 -6.37 -19.74
N ASN A 286 -11.27 -6.81 -18.73
CA ASN A 286 -12.34 -6.02 -18.11
C ASN A 286 -11.98 -5.54 -16.70
N MET A 287 -10.68 -5.49 -16.36
CA MET A 287 -10.18 -5.22 -15.01
C MET A 287 -10.79 -3.93 -14.41
N SER A 288 -10.85 -2.84 -15.17
CA SER A 288 -11.42 -1.56 -14.73
C SER A 288 -12.93 -1.56 -14.47
N THR A 289 -13.62 -2.66 -14.76
CA THR A 289 -15.07 -2.80 -14.55
C THR A 289 -15.42 -3.90 -13.57
N LEU A 290 -14.56 -4.92 -13.45
CA LEU A 290 -14.78 -6.07 -12.57
C LEU A 290 -14.05 -5.92 -11.23
N TYR A 291 -13.04 -5.05 -11.12
CA TYR A 291 -12.39 -4.66 -9.87
C TYR A 291 -12.76 -3.24 -9.46
N GLU A 292 -12.79 -3.01 -8.15
CA GLU A 292 -13.07 -1.70 -7.58
C GLU A 292 -12.03 -0.66 -8.00
N ASN A 293 -10.78 -0.81 -7.55
CA ASN A 293 -9.67 0.04 -8.00
C ASN A 293 -8.32 -0.50 -7.51
N ILE A 294 -7.29 0.34 -7.59
CA ILE A 294 -5.93 -0.02 -7.19
C ILE A 294 -5.71 -0.10 -5.66
N VAL A 295 -6.57 0.55 -4.86
CA VAL A 295 -6.52 0.54 -3.39
C VAL A 295 -7.28 -0.66 -2.82
N ASP A 296 -8.30 -1.11 -3.54
CA ASP A 296 -9.14 -2.24 -3.15
C ASP A 296 -9.30 -3.24 -4.30
N THR A 297 -8.72 -4.42 -4.14
CA THR A 297 -8.71 -5.49 -5.15
C THR A 297 -9.95 -6.39 -5.09
N HIS A 298 -10.97 -6.04 -4.31
CA HIS A 298 -12.23 -6.79 -4.31
C HIS A 298 -13.00 -6.60 -5.64
N PRO A 299 -13.88 -7.56 -6.00
CA PRO A 299 -14.75 -7.43 -7.15
C PRO A 299 -15.75 -6.28 -6.99
N THR A 300 -16.09 -5.62 -8.11
CA THR A 300 -17.28 -4.76 -8.16
C THR A 300 -18.56 -5.60 -8.13
N GLU A 301 -19.71 -4.96 -8.13
CA GLU A 301 -21.00 -5.64 -8.36
C GLU A 301 -21.00 -6.43 -9.67
N LYS A 302 -20.36 -5.91 -10.73
CA LYS A 302 -20.21 -6.63 -12.00
C LYS A 302 -19.26 -7.83 -11.86
N GLY A 303 -18.19 -7.69 -11.07
CA GLY A 303 -17.28 -8.77 -10.73
C GLY A 303 -17.99 -9.92 -9.98
N TYR A 304 -18.74 -9.60 -8.92
CA TYR A 304 -19.51 -10.60 -8.17
C TYR A 304 -20.59 -11.28 -9.01
N ARG A 305 -21.25 -10.55 -9.93
CA ARG A 305 -22.19 -11.14 -10.90
C ARG A 305 -21.49 -12.11 -11.86
N GLU A 306 -20.26 -11.84 -12.28
CA GLU A 306 -19.49 -12.77 -13.12
C GLU A 306 -19.12 -14.05 -12.36
N ILE A 307 -18.71 -13.93 -11.09
CA ILE A 307 -18.47 -15.08 -10.20
C ILE A 307 -19.74 -15.92 -10.07
N ALA A 308 -20.86 -15.28 -9.73
CA ALA A 308 -22.15 -15.94 -9.58
C ALA A 308 -22.61 -16.64 -10.88
N ARG A 309 -22.36 -16.02 -12.04
CA ARG A 309 -22.68 -16.58 -13.36
C ARG A 309 -21.93 -17.89 -13.62
N LYS A 310 -20.64 -17.93 -13.28
CA LYS A 310 -19.79 -19.13 -13.44
C LYS A 310 -20.24 -20.26 -12.51
N ILE A 311 -20.58 -19.93 -11.26
CA ILE A 311 -21.16 -20.90 -10.31
C ILE A 311 -22.50 -21.43 -10.83
N PHE A 312 -23.40 -20.53 -11.25
CA PHE A 312 -24.71 -20.91 -11.80
C PHE A 312 -24.58 -21.88 -12.98
N LEU A 313 -23.69 -21.59 -13.93
CA LEU A 313 -23.42 -22.47 -15.07
C LEU A 313 -22.91 -23.85 -14.64
N LYS A 314 -22.07 -23.92 -13.60
CA LYS A 314 -21.56 -25.17 -13.04
C LYS A 314 -22.65 -25.98 -12.33
N LEU A 315 -23.52 -25.32 -11.56
CA LEU A 315 -24.66 -25.98 -10.90
C LEU A 315 -25.63 -26.58 -11.92
N ILE A 316 -25.90 -25.87 -13.02
CA ILE A 316 -26.73 -26.38 -14.11
C ILE A 316 -26.05 -27.56 -14.82
N SER A 317 -24.76 -27.44 -15.18
CA SER A 317 -24.06 -28.51 -15.89
C SER A 317 -23.95 -29.80 -15.09
N ASN A 318 -23.86 -29.68 -13.76
CA ASN A 318 -23.82 -30.82 -12.84
C ASN A 318 -25.21 -31.31 -12.43
N ASN A 319 -26.29 -30.70 -12.96
CA ASN A 319 -27.68 -31.02 -12.64
C ASN A 319 -28.04 -30.85 -11.14
N TYR A 320 -27.35 -29.96 -10.42
CA TYR A 320 -27.65 -29.67 -9.01
C TYR A 320 -28.90 -28.79 -8.84
N LEU A 321 -29.30 -28.11 -9.90
CA LEU A 321 -30.58 -27.39 -9.99
C LEU A 321 -31.54 -28.20 -10.87
N TYR A 322 -31.87 -29.42 -10.44
CA TYR A 322 -32.64 -30.42 -11.20
C TYR A 322 -33.99 -29.91 -11.73
N PHE A 323 -34.56 -28.87 -11.09
CA PHE A 323 -35.81 -28.23 -11.48
C PHE A 323 -35.66 -27.24 -12.65
N LEU A 324 -34.44 -26.93 -13.09
CA LEU A 324 -34.17 -26.03 -14.22
C LEU A 324 -33.81 -26.85 -15.47
N ARG A 325 -34.51 -26.62 -16.59
CA ARG A 325 -34.20 -27.29 -17.87
C ARG A 325 -33.38 -26.38 -18.79
N PRO A 326 -32.10 -26.68 -19.05
CA PRO A 326 -31.18 -25.80 -19.76
C PRO A 326 -31.51 -25.66 -21.25
N GLY A 327 -32.45 -24.79 -21.61
CA GLY A 327 -32.80 -24.50 -23.01
C GLY A 327 -31.88 -23.49 -23.70
N ARG A 328 -32.38 -22.81 -24.75
CA ARG A 328 -31.68 -21.74 -25.52
C ARG A 328 -31.21 -20.53 -24.66
N TRP A 329 -31.57 -20.46 -23.39
CA TRP A 329 -31.19 -19.38 -22.49
C TRP A 329 -29.77 -19.53 -21.94
N LEU A 330 -29.25 -20.76 -21.78
CA LEU A 330 -27.87 -20.95 -21.34
C LEU A 330 -26.86 -20.32 -22.30
N THR A 331 -27.14 -20.36 -23.61
CA THR A 331 -26.29 -19.68 -24.58
C THR A 331 -26.24 -18.18 -24.34
N LYS A 332 -27.33 -17.53 -23.90
CA LYS A 332 -27.32 -16.08 -23.59
C LYS A 332 -26.49 -15.76 -22.35
N ILE A 333 -26.63 -16.55 -21.28
CA ILE A 333 -25.81 -16.41 -20.07
C ILE A 333 -24.33 -16.68 -20.37
N LYS A 334 -24.02 -17.71 -21.17
CA LYS A 334 -22.65 -18.13 -21.43
C LYS A 334 -21.79 -17.01 -22.03
N TYR A 335 -22.39 -16.11 -22.83
CA TYR A 335 -21.70 -15.00 -23.50
C TYR A 335 -21.75 -13.66 -22.77
N GLY A 336 -22.24 -13.61 -21.52
CA GLY A 336 -22.19 -12.39 -20.71
C GLY A 336 -22.95 -11.20 -21.31
N LYS A 337 -23.94 -11.44 -22.19
CA LYS A 337 -24.89 -10.39 -22.56
C LYS A 337 -25.71 -10.09 -21.31
N GLU A 338 -25.52 -8.92 -20.71
CA GLU A 338 -26.25 -8.47 -19.52
C GLU A 338 -27.74 -8.84 -19.67
N ILE A 339 -28.17 -9.82 -18.86
CA ILE A 339 -29.58 -10.19 -18.81
C ILE A 339 -30.22 -9.22 -17.82
N PHE A 340 -30.64 -8.08 -18.33
CA PHE A 340 -31.66 -7.25 -17.67
C PHE A 340 -32.81 -7.10 -18.65
N LEU A 341 -33.49 -8.21 -18.92
CA LEU A 341 -34.70 -8.24 -19.73
C LEU A 341 -35.73 -9.13 -19.04
N VAL A 342 -35.97 -8.90 -17.75
CA VAL A 342 -37.29 -9.20 -17.21
C VAL A 342 -38.01 -7.88 -17.18
N ASP A 343 -38.96 -7.74 -18.10
CA ASP A 343 -39.97 -6.69 -18.08
C ASP A 343 -40.68 -6.79 -16.72
N GLU A 344 -40.36 -5.90 -15.78
CA GLU A 344 -40.91 -5.90 -14.41
C GLU A 344 -42.44 -5.86 -14.43
N THR A 345 -43.04 -5.32 -15.51
CA THR A 345 -44.49 -5.28 -15.73
C THR A 345 -45.12 -6.68 -15.91
N LYS A 346 -44.32 -7.73 -16.19
CA LYS A 346 -44.79 -9.13 -16.29
C LYS A 346 -44.56 -9.94 -15.01
N SER A 347 -43.96 -9.38 -13.96
CA SER A 347 -43.46 -10.14 -12.80
C SER A 347 -44.33 -10.08 -11.54
N ASN A 348 -45.66 -10.16 -11.66
CA ASN A 348 -46.55 -10.37 -10.49
C ASN A 348 -46.30 -11.72 -9.75
N ILE A 349 -45.33 -12.52 -10.21
CA ILE A 349 -45.08 -13.89 -9.75
C ILE A 349 -44.09 -13.95 -8.58
N ILE A 350 -43.21 -12.97 -8.34
CA ILE A 350 -42.26 -13.00 -7.21
C ILE A 350 -42.09 -11.59 -6.62
N THR A 351 -42.97 -11.23 -5.67
CA THR A 351 -43.15 -9.84 -5.17
C THR A 351 -42.34 -9.48 -3.91
N THR A 352 -41.50 -10.38 -3.38
CA THR A 352 -40.85 -10.18 -2.07
C THR A 352 -39.32 -10.18 -2.17
N ILE A 353 -38.75 -9.19 -2.86
CA ILE A 353 -37.32 -8.86 -2.75
C ILE A 353 -37.18 -7.59 -1.93
N LYS A 354 -36.39 -7.66 -0.86
CA LYS A 354 -35.96 -6.50 -0.08
C LYS A 354 -34.48 -6.24 -0.39
N LYS A 355 -34.19 -5.15 -1.07
CA LYS A 355 -32.80 -4.76 -1.41
C LYS A 355 -32.23 -3.89 -0.31
N PHE A 356 -30.94 -4.04 -0.01
CA PHE A 356 -30.24 -3.06 0.81
C PHE A 356 -30.17 -1.72 0.08
N GLU A 357 -30.47 -0.63 0.78
CA GLU A 357 -30.27 0.72 0.26
C GLU A 357 -28.78 0.97 0.04
N PHE A 358 -28.41 1.37 -1.18
CA PHE A 358 -27.04 1.68 -1.51
C PHE A 358 -26.72 3.12 -1.08
N PRO A 359 -25.63 3.37 -0.33
CA PRO A 359 -25.24 4.74 -0.02
C PRO A 359 -24.95 5.52 -1.30
N LEU A 360 -25.50 6.74 -1.41
CA LEU A 360 -25.36 7.61 -2.58
C LEU A 360 -23.89 8.03 -2.83
N HIS A 361 -23.01 7.90 -1.83
CA HIS A 361 -21.61 8.31 -1.91
C HIS A 361 -20.73 7.20 -2.51
N LYS A 362 -20.00 7.55 -3.57
CA LYS A 362 -19.17 6.63 -4.37
C LYS A 362 -17.70 6.53 -3.92
N SER A 363 -17.36 6.99 -2.72
CA SER A 363 -15.99 6.91 -2.22
C SER A 363 -15.71 5.49 -1.72
N ASN A 364 -14.54 4.94 -1.97
CA ASN A 364 -14.15 3.68 -1.36
C ASN A 364 -13.98 3.82 0.17
N LYS A 365 -14.59 2.87 0.88
CA LYS A 365 -14.71 2.73 2.33
C LYS A 365 -13.88 1.55 2.86
N ILE A 366 -12.84 1.13 2.15
CA ILE A 366 -11.80 0.18 2.61
C ILE A 366 -11.16 0.60 3.92
N ILE A 367 -11.14 1.92 4.18
CA ILE A 367 -10.69 2.45 5.46
C ILE A 367 -11.49 1.92 6.65
N ASN A 368 -12.79 1.63 6.49
CA ASN A 368 -13.62 1.05 7.56
C ASN A 368 -13.10 -0.34 7.94
N ALA A 369 -12.80 -1.18 6.94
CA ALA A 369 -12.17 -2.50 7.15
C ALA A 369 -10.84 -2.36 7.89
N PHE A 370 -9.98 -1.44 7.46
CA PHE A 370 -8.70 -1.19 8.11
C PHE A 370 -8.85 -0.69 9.56
N ARG A 371 -9.80 0.20 9.85
CA ARG A 371 -10.07 0.71 11.21
C ARG A 371 -10.52 -0.43 12.14
N CYS A 372 -11.52 -1.21 11.72
CA CYS A 372 -12.02 -2.33 12.54
C CYS A 372 -10.93 -3.37 12.81
N TRP A 373 -10.15 -3.75 11.80
CA TRP A 373 -9.04 -4.71 11.98
C TRP A 373 -7.97 -4.20 12.94
N ASN A 374 -7.71 -2.90 12.93
CA ASN A 374 -6.65 -2.31 13.73
C ASN A 374 -7.03 -2.16 15.22
N GLU A 375 -8.31 -1.93 15.53
CA GLU A 375 -8.81 -1.78 16.90
C GLU A 375 -8.79 -3.09 17.72
N GLU A 376 -8.91 -4.25 17.08
CA GLU A 376 -8.89 -5.51 17.81
C GLU A 376 -7.48 -5.82 18.34
N THR A 377 -7.40 -6.16 19.62
CA THR A 377 -6.15 -6.28 20.38
C THR A 377 -5.41 -7.59 20.14
N LYS A 378 -6.14 -8.65 19.72
CA LYS A 378 -5.60 -9.97 19.40
C LYS A 378 -5.26 -10.07 17.91
N GLN A 379 -4.42 -11.05 17.55
CA GLN A 379 -3.96 -11.32 16.19
C GLN A 379 -5.11 -11.75 15.28
N VAL A 380 -6.11 -10.89 15.06
CA VAL A 380 -6.99 -11.08 13.92
C VAL A 380 -6.13 -10.81 12.71
N ASN A 381 -6.04 -11.83 11.86
CA ASN A 381 -5.22 -11.95 10.68
C ASN A 381 -5.54 -10.84 9.66
N ASN A 382 -5.26 -9.56 9.97
CA ASN A 382 -5.18 -8.55 8.93
C ASN A 382 -3.99 -8.97 8.06
N PRO A 383 -4.25 -9.48 6.84
CA PRO A 383 -3.21 -10.07 6.04
C PRO A 383 -2.14 -9.02 5.69
N TYR A 384 -2.50 -7.73 5.62
CA TYR A 384 -1.55 -6.65 5.39
C TYR A 384 -0.66 -6.37 6.61
N PHE A 385 -1.20 -6.43 7.83
CA PHE A 385 -0.39 -6.24 9.04
C PHE A 385 0.52 -7.43 9.30
N GLU A 386 0.01 -8.65 9.15
CA GLU A 386 0.82 -9.86 9.30
C GLU A 386 1.96 -9.85 8.30
N LEU A 387 1.66 -9.52 7.04
CA LEU A 387 2.65 -9.32 5.99
C LEU A 387 3.71 -8.28 6.36
N ILE A 388 3.31 -7.09 6.84
CA ILE A 388 4.22 -6.04 7.32
C ILE A 388 5.14 -6.61 8.41
N THR A 389 4.58 -7.25 9.43
CA THR A 389 5.39 -7.71 10.57
C THR A 389 6.31 -8.88 10.24
N HIS A 390 5.94 -9.73 9.28
CA HIS A 390 6.71 -10.88 8.85
C HIS A 390 7.82 -10.51 7.85
N GLU A 391 7.55 -9.58 6.93
CA GLU A 391 8.50 -9.25 5.85
C GLU A 391 9.47 -8.12 6.22
N PHE A 392 9.11 -7.18 7.10
CA PHE A 392 9.98 -6.07 7.49
C PHE A 392 11.30 -6.48 8.13
N PRO A 393 11.32 -7.37 9.15
CA PRO A 393 12.58 -7.78 9.76
C PRO A 393 13.54 -8.37 8.72
N LYS A 394 13.02 -9.13 7.76
CA LYS A 394 13.79 -9.76 6.67
C LYS A 394 14.37 -8.75 5.67
N LEU A 395 13.76 -7.56 5.54
CA LEU A 395 14.29 -6.46 4.72
C LEU A 395 15.47 -5.77 5.44
N ILE A 396 15.37 -5.60 6.76
CA ILE A 396 16.36 -4.91 7.59
C ILE A 396 17.63 -5.76 7.78
N GLU A 397 17.49 -7.07 7.98
CA GLU A 397 18.61 -7.96 8.34
C GLU A 397 19.66 -8.16 7.23
N LYS A 398 19.37 -7.80 5.96
CA LYS A 398 20.25 -8.09 4.80
C LYS A 398 20.68 -6.89 3.95
N ASP A 399 20.35 -5.65 4.33
CA ASP A 399 20.81 -4.43 3.63
C ASP A 399 22.31 -4.10 3.93
N ASN A 400 23.07 -5.09 4.41
CA ASN A 400 24.53 -5.06 4.57
C ASN A 400 25.29 -5.23 3.24
N GLU A 401 24.62 -5.67 2.17
CA GLU A 401 25.24 -5.84 0.86
C GLU A 401 24.90 -4.65 -0.05
N LYS A 402 25.96 -4.04 -0.60
CA LYS A 402 25.90 -2.87 -1.48
C LYS A 402 24.80 -3.03 -2.54
N ASN A 403 23.81 -2.15 -2.52
CA ASN A 403 23.11 -1.79 -3.75
C ASN A 403 22.85 -0.28 -3.74
N ASN A 404 23.63 0.41 -4.57
CA ASN A 404 23.26 1.71 -5.10
C ASN A 404 21.97 1.48 -5.88
N GLY A 405 20.84 1.92 -5.32
CA GLY A 405 19.54 1.75 -5.96
C GLY A 405 19.60 2.19 -7.42
N SER A 406 19.39 1.24 -8.33
CA SER A 406 19.48 1.50 -9.75
C SER A 406 18.27 2.33 -10.20
N LYS A 407 18.42 3.13 -11.27
CA LYS A 407 17.34 3.98 -11.82
C LYS A 407 16.08 3.18 -12.24
N GLU A 408 16.17 1.87 -12.37
CA GLU A 408 15.09 1.00 -12.82
C GLU A 408 14.14 0.58 -11.69
N GLU A 409 14.59 0.55 -10.43
CA GLU A 409 13.82 0.12 -9.24
C GLU A 409 12.53 0.93 -9.00
N ILE A 410 12.54 2.18 -9.45
CA ILE A 410 11.46 3.16 -9.30
C ILE A 410 10.23 2.80 -10.15
N ASN A 411 10.38 2.05 -11.24
CA ASN A 411 9.21 1.79 -12.10
C ASN A 411 8.43 0.53 -11.75
N TYR A 412 8.92 -0.23 -10.77
CA TYR A 412 8.33 -1.52 -10.41
C TYR A 412 7.95 -1.60 -8.95
N SER A 413 8.70 -1.03 -7.99
CA SER A 413 8.40 -1.16 -6.56
C SER A 413 6.94 -0.83 -6.18
N ASN A 414 6.24 -1.72 -5.45
CA ASN A 414 4.98 -1.32 -4.78
C ASN A 414 5.25 -0.21 -3.77
N LEU A 415 4.20 0.55 -3.44
CA LEU A 415 4.26 1.61 -2.44
C LEU A 415 4.92 1.15 -1.14
N TYR A 416 4.65 -0.08 -0.69
CA TYR A 416 5.28 -0.67 0.49
C TYR A 416 6.81 -0.75 0.32
N SER A 417 7.31 -1.49 -0.66
CA SER A 417 8.73 -1.65 -0.95
C SER A 417 9.40 -0.31 -1.22
N TYR A 418 8.77 0.58 -1.98
CA TYR A 418 9.28 1.92 -2.27
C TYR A 418 9.36 2.77 -1.00
N THR A 419 8.32 2.76 -0.16
CA THR A 419 8.31 3.50 1.11
C THR A 419 9.38 2.94 2.05
N PHE A 420 9.53 1.62 2.14
CA PHE A 420 10.56 0.99 2.96
C PHE A 420 11.95 1.22 2.44
N GLU A 421 12.17 1.16 1.13
CA GLU A 421 13.45 1.51 0.52
C GLU A 421 13.82 2.95 0.80
N ASN A 422 12.86 3.89 0.78
CA ASN A 422 13.13 5.28 1.13
C ASN A 422 13.40 5.47 2.64
N ILE A 423 12.70 4.74 3.52
CA ILE A 423 12.99 4.73 4.96
C ILE A 423 14.39 4.16 5.22
N LEU A 424 14.70 2.97 4.67
CA LEU A 424 16.01 2.31 4.80
C LEU A 424 17.12 3.14 4.15
N TYR A 425 16.87 3.75 2.99
CA TYR A 425 17.80 4.68 2.34
C TYR A 425 18.13 5.87 3.23
N SER A 426 17.15 6.40 3.96
CA SER A 426 17.37 7.49 4.92
C SER A 426 18.26 7.03 6.08
N VAL A 427 18.11 5.78 6.53
CA VAL A 427 18.93 5.18 7.58
C VAL A 427 20.37 4.90 7.13
N LYS A 428 20.62 4.67 5.83
CA LYS A 428 21.98 4.47 5.27
C LYS A 428 22.93 5.66 5.49
N PHE A 429 22.39 6.86 5.76
CA PHE A 429 23.18 8.05 6.09
C PHE A 429 23.60 8.12 7.55
N LEU A 430 23.14 7.23 8.42
CA LEU A 430 23.56 7.21 9.81
C LEU A 430 24.81 6.32 9.99
N PRO A 431 25.76 6.67 10.88
CA PRO A 431 26.82 5.75 11.27
C PRO A 431 26.22 4.48 11.89
N LYS A 432 26.75 3.31 11.51
CA LYS A 432 26.20 2.01 11.97
C LYS A 432 26.33 1.80 13.47
N ASP A 433 27.30 2.46 14.09
CA ASP A 433 27.59 2.44 15.52
C ASP A 433 26.91 3.60 16.28
N SER A 434 26.03 4.37 15.62
CA SER A 434 25.28 5.46 16.23
C SER A 434 24.05 4.94 16.97
N LYS A 435 23.68 5.60 18.09
CA LYS A 435 22.51 5.20 18.88
C LYS A 435 21.21 5.44 18.11
N LEU A 436 21.16 6.50 17.31
CA LEU A 436 20.02 6.82 16.46
C LEU A 436 19.78 5.72 15.41
N PHE A 437 20.83 5.16 14.81
CA PHE A 437 20.71 4.05 13.87
C PHE A 437 20.06 2.82 14.52
N GLU A 438 20.58 2.38 15.66
CA GLU A 438 20.03 1.23 16.39
C GLU A 438 18.59 1.48 16.86
N TYR A 439 18.29 2.71 17.31
CA TYR A 439 16.93 3.07 17.72
C TYR A 439 15.94 3.01 16.55
N ILE A 440 16.24 3.62 15.40
CA ILE A 440 15.35 3.54 14.21
C ILE A 440 15.15 2.10 13.78
N LYS A 441 16.23 1.29 13.76
CA LYS A 441 16.13 -0.13 13.45
C LYS A 441 15.18 -0.86 14.40
N SER A 442 15.28 -0.58 15.71
CA SER A 442 14.41 -1.16 16.73
C SER A 442 12.94 -0.75 16.58
N LEU A 443 12.67 0.50 16.18
CA LEU A 443 11.31 1.01 15.94
C LEU A 443 10.62 0.29 14.78
N LEU A 444 11.36 0.04 13.70
CA LEU A 444 10.81 -0.60 12.49
C LEU A 444 10.42 -2.07 12.71
N VAL A 445 10.97 -2.73 13.72
CA VAL A 445 10.61 -4.10 14.10
C VAL A 445 9.66 -4.17 15.31
N ASN A 446 9.44 -3.04 16.00
CA ASN A 446 8.55 -2.96 17.15
C ASN A 446 7.08 -2.95 16.71
N LYS A 447 6.40 -4.09 16.88
CA LYS A 447 4.99 -4.28 16.49
C LYS A 447 4.04 -3.29 17.16
N GLU A 448 4.27 -2.96 18.43
CA GLU A 448 3.41 -2.07 19.21
C GLU A 448 3.48 -0.62 18.70
N THR A 449 4.69 -0.13 18.44
CA THR A 449 4.91 1.23 17.92
C THR A 449 4.32 1.37 16.52
N MET A 450 4.55 0.36 15.66
CA MET A 450 3.96 0.33 14.31
C MET A 450 2.43 0.28 14.36
N LYS A 451 1.84 -0.56 15.23
CA LYS A 451 0.39 -0.63 15.42
C LYS A 451 -0.17 0.71 15.89
N SER A 452 0.43 1.35 16.90
CA SER A 452 0.01 2.66 17.41
C SER A 452 0.03 3.76 16.34
N PHE A 453 1.10 3.84 15.54
CA PHE A 453 1.20 4.79 14.44
C PHE A 453 0.13 4.54 13.37
N LEU A 454 0.00 3.30 12.91
CA LEU A 454 -1.01 2.92 11.91
C LEU A 454 -2.43 3.19 12.42
N THR A 455 -2.71 2.90 13.70
CA THR A 455 -4.00 3.23 14.34
C THR A 455 -4.33 4.70 14.19
N SER A 456 -3.35 5.57 14.45
CA SER A 456 -3.51 7.01 14.37
C SER A 456 -3.72 7.51 12.94
N VAL A 457 -3.03 6.89 11.97
CA VAL A 457 -3.23 7.16 10.54
C VAL A 457 -4.63 6.76 10.10
N LEU A 458 -5.06 5.55 10.43
CA LEU A 458 -6.33 4.99 9.97
C LEU A 458 -7.55 5.68 10.59
N ASN A 459 -7.43 6.17 11.82
CA ASN A 459 -8.51 6.87 12.52
C ASN A 459 -8.61 8.37 12.18
N SER A 460 -7.70 8.91 11.36
CA SER A 460 -7.80 10.29 10.87
C SER A 460 -8.82 10.39 9.74
N ASP A 461 -9.60 11.46 9.69
CA ASP A 461 -10.51 11.74 8.55
C ASP A 461 -9.74 12.16 7.29
N HIS A 462 -8.52 12.67 7.45
CA HIS A 462 -7.68 13.09 6.34
C HIS A 462 -7.23 11.92 5.46
N ILE A 463 -7.14 10.70 6.00
CA ILE A 463 -6.81 9.51 5.20
C ILE A 463 -7.91 9.18 4.21
N GLU A 464 -9.19 9.42 4.54
CA GLU A 464 -10.31 9.20 3.61
C GLU A 464 -10.19 10.14 2.40
N SER A 465 -9.82 11.40 2.66
CA SER A 465 -9.60 12.39 1.61
C SER A 465 -8.43 12.03 0.70
N ILE A 466 -7.36 11.44 1.27
CA ILE A 466 -6.21 10.94 0.51
C ILE A 466 -6.60 9.74 -0.36
N ILE A 467 -7.34 8.77 0.19
CA ILE A 467 -7.87 7.61 -0.56
C ILE A 467 -8.72 8.09 -1.73
N LEU A 468 -9.68 8.98 -1.48
CA LEU A 468 -10.52 9.61 -2.50
C LEU A 468 -9.72 10.28 -3.62
N ALA A 469 -8.60 10.91 -3.29
CA ALA A 469 -7.72 11.53 -4.28
C ALA A 469 -7.00 10.48 -5.15
N ILE A 470 -6.57 9.37 -4.57
CA ILE A 470 -6.00 8.22 -5.31
C ILE A 470 -7.03 7.71 -6.31
N GLU A 471 -8.26 7.47 -5.87
CA GLU A 471 -9.33 6.96 -6.73
C GLU A 471 -9.63 7.89 -7.90
N LYS A 472 -9.77 9.20 -7.65
CA LYS A 472 -10.04 10.19 -8.70
C LYS A 472 -8.93 10.23 -9.76
N ILE A 473 -7.70 9.86 -9.41
CA ILE A 473 -6.58 9.79 -10.34
C ILE A 473 -6.60 8.46 -11.12
N ASP A 474 -6.88 7.35 -10.44
CA ASP A 474 -6.96 6.00 -11.02
C ASP A 474 -8.13 5.88 -12.03
N PHE A 475 -9.33 6.35 -11.66
CA PHE A 475 -10.52 6.32 -12.50
C PHE A 475 -10.40 7.10 -13.82
N LYS A 476 -9.50 8.08 -13.90
CA LYS A 476 -9.25 8.84 -15.15
C LYS A 476 -8.58 7.99 -16.24
N LYS A 477 -8.31 6.70 -15.99
CA LYS A 477 -7.74 5.72 -16.95
C LYS A 477 -6.45 6.19 -17.60
N GLU A 478 -5.73 7.12 -16.98
CA GLU A 478 -4.39 7.47 -17.43
C GLU A 478 -3.51 6.24 -17.15
N LYS A 479 -2.83 5.70 -18.17
CA LYS A 479 -1.90 4.55 -18.06
C LYS A 479 -0.65 4.94 -17.26
N PHE A 480 -0.80 5.37 -16.02
CA PHE A 480 0.29 5.73 -15.15
C PHE A 480 0.84 4.50 -14.44
N SER A 481 2.15 4.52 -14.20
CA SER A 481 2.74 3.68 -13.17
C SER A 481 2.24 4.13 -11.79
N TRP A 482 2.20 3.20 -10.84
CA TRP A 482 1.84 3.44 -9.44
C TRP A 482 2.55 4.68 -8.85
N ILE A 483 3.84 4.83 -9.14
CA ILE A 483 4.67 5.93 -8.64
C ILE A 483 4.16 7.30 -9.12
N LYS A 484 3.65 7.39 -10.35
CA LYS A 484 3.06 8.63 -10.87
C LYS A 484 1.72 8.95 -10.21
N ILE A 485 0.92 7.93 -9.86
CA ILE A 485 -0.31 8.11 -9.10
C ILE A 485 0.05 8.68 -7.72
N ILE A 486 0.99 8.04 -7.00
CA ILE A 486 1.47 8.50 -5.69
C ILE A 486 2.04 9.92 -5.76
N GLU A 487 2.86 10.23 -6.77
CA GLU A 487 3.43 11.56 -6.96
C GLU A 487 2.34 12.63 -7.16
N LYS A 488 1.34 12.34 -7.99
CA LYS A 488 0.19 13.25 -8.20
C LYS A 488 -0.61 13.42 -6.90
N VAL A 489 -0.85 12.33 -6.16
CA VAL A 489 -1.56 12.37 -4.87
C VAL A 489 -0.80 13.22 -3.88
N PHE A 490 0.50 12.97 -3.71
CA PHE A 490 1.38 13.73 -2.82
C PHE A 490 1.32 15.22 -3.17
N LYS A 491 1.60 15.60 -4.41
CA LYS A 491 1.59 17.00 -4.86
C LYS A 491 0.25 17.70 -4.66
N ASN A 492 -0.85 17.05 -5.02
CA ASN A 492 -2.17 17.67 -5.05
C ASN A 492 -2.90 17.65 -3.70
N ASN A 493 -2.36 16.96 -2.68
CA ASN A 493 -3.00 16.79 -1.37
C ASN A 493 -2.11 17.21 -0.20
N GLU A 494 -1.24 18.22 -0.39
CA GLU A 494 -0.33 18.70 0.66
C GLU A 494 -1.06 18.99 1.98
N GLN A 495 -2.18 19.71 1.91
CA GLN A 495 -2.95 20.10 3.10
C GLN A 495 -3.45 18.88 3.87
N ASN A 496 -4.04 17.89 3.19
CA ASN A 496 -4.50 16.67 3.85
C ASN A 496 -3.35 15.87 4.46
N LEU A 497 -2.19 15.79 3.79
CA LEU A 497 -1.01 15.11 4.31
C LEU A 497 -0.40 15.85 5.51
N TYR A 498 -0.39 17.18 5.47
CA TYR A 498 0.06 18.03 6.57
C TYR A 498 -0.88 17.93 7.78
N SER A 499 -2.19 17.99 7.55
CA SER A 499 -3.20 17.84 8.59
C SER A 499 -3.18 16.45 9.21
N LEU A 500 -3.01 15.39 8.40
CA LEU A 500 -2.79 14.03 8.89
C LEU A 500 -1.57 13.96 9.82
N PHE A 501 -0.42 14.49 9.39
CA PHE A 501 0.79 14.50 10.21
C PHE A 501 0.59 15.29 11.51
N THR A 502 -0.05 16.46 11.42
CA THR A 502 -0.34 17.32 12.58
C THR A 502 -1.30 16.64 13.55
N GLU A 503 -2.32 15.95 13.05
CA GLU A 503 -3.26 15.19 13.86
C GLU A 503 -2.54 14.08 14.61
N ILE A 504 -1.75 13.25 13.92
CA ILE A 504 -0.99 12.16 14.52
C ILE A 504 0.00 12.71 15.55
N PHE A 505 0.78 13.73 15.20
CA PHE A 505 1.75 14.35 16.09
C PHE A 505 1.11 14.96 17.34
N THR A 506 -0.16 15.36 17.29
CA THR A 506 -0.78 16.02 18.44
C THR A 506 -1.69 15.11 19.25
N LYS A 507 -2.20 14.02 18.66
CA LYS A 507 -3.09 13.06 19.32
C LYS A 507 -2.41 11.77 19.78
N ASN A 508 -1.22 11.43 19.27
CA ASN A 508 -0.51 10.19 19.64
C ASN A 508 0.73 10.48 20.52
N PRO A 509 0.64 10.30 21.86
CA PRO A 509 1.77 10.55 22.77
C PRO A 509 2.97 9.63 22.52
N LEU A 510 2.73 8.38 22.10
CA LEU A 510 3.81 7.44 21.80
C LEU A 510 4.61 7.94 20.59
N PHE A 511 3.91 8.39 19.54
CA PHE A 511 4.56 8.97 18.36
C PHE A 511 5.35 10.23 18.70
N VAL A 512 4.80 11.14 19.52
CA VAL A 512 5.54 12.34 20.00
C VAL A 512 6.79 11.94 20.77
N LYS A 513 6.68 10.97 21.70
CA LYS A 513 7.80 10.45 22.46
C LYS A 513 8.88 9.87 21.53
N THR A 514 8.47 9.11 20.51
CA THR A 514 9.37 8.56 19.49
C THR A 514 10.10 9.67 18.73
N ILE A 515 9.39 10.69 18.22
CA ILE A 515 10.04 11.81 17.52
C ILE A 515 10.99 12.56 18.47
N LYS A 516 10.58 12.82 19.72
CA LYS A 516 11.43 13.47 20.72
C LYS A 516 12.73 12.69 20.97
N GLU A 517 12.62 11.37 21.09
CA GLU A 517 13.76 10.47 21.28
C GLU A 517 14.70 10.49 20.06
N LEU A 518 14.15 10.50 18.84
CA LEU A 518 14.96 10.65 17.61
C LEU A 518 15.80 11.93 17.64
N PHE A 519 15.22 13.06 18.06
CA PHE A 519 15.94 14.33 18.21
C PHE A 519 17.02 14.25 19.30
N ALA A 520 16.70 13.65 20.45
CA ALA A 520 17.64 13.49 21.56
C ALA A 520 18.84 12.60 21.19
N LEU A 521 18.58 11.49 20.50
CA LEU A 521 19.62 10.58 20.01
C LEU A 521 20.46 11.21 18.90
N PHE A 522 19.85 11.98 17.99
CA PHE A 522 20.61 12.76 17.00
C PHE A 522 21.60 13.72 17.67
N ILE A 523 21.16 14.46 18.70
CA ILE A 523 22.02 15.37 19.47
C ILE A 523 23.13 14.57 20.19
N THR A 524 22.77 13.41 20.76
CA THR A 524 23.73 12.54 21.46
C THR A 524 24.82 12.04 20.52
N ASP A 525 24.45 11.57 19.33
CA ASP A 525 25.40 11.10 18.32
C ASP A 525 26.25 12.25 17.76
N LEU A 526 25.66 13.42 17.52
CA LEU A 526 26.42 14.62 17.12
C LEU A 526 27.45 15.03 18.18
N LYS A 527 27.08 14.99 19.47
CA LYS A 527 28.01 15.24 20.59
C LYS A 527 29.13 14.22 20.63
N ALA A 528 28.81 12.95 20.39
CA ALA A 528 29.74 11.83 20.34
C ALA A 528 30.54 11.73 19.02
N ASN A 529 30.52 12.76 18.16
CA ASN A 529 31.27 12.80 16.90
C ASN A 529 30.83 11.71 15.90
N LYS A 530 29.54 11.37 15.90
CA LYS A 530 28.89 10.42 14.98
C LYS A 530 27.86 11.16 14.09
N PRO A 531 28.28 12.14 13.28
CA PRO A 531 27.37 12.91 12.44
C PRO A 531 26.76 12.05 11.32
N ILE A 532 25.68 12.55 10.74
CA ILE A 532 25.13 12.00 9.51
C ILE A 532 26.15 12.07 8.36
N LYS A 533 26.10 11.09 7.48
CA LYS A 533 26.92 11.00 6.27
C LYS A 533 26.21 11.65 5.09
N LEU A 534 26.97 12.29 4.22
CA LEU A 534 26.50 12.86 2.95
C LEU A 534 26.92 11.97 1.78
N HIS A 535 26.17 12.03 0.68
CA HIS A 535 26.42 11.18 -0.49
C HIS A 535 27.65 11.60 -1.32
N ASN A 536 27.99 12.89 -1.38
CA ASN A 536 29.19 13.36 -2.09
C ASN A 536 30.38 13.25 -1.14
N TRP A 537 31.46 12.60 -1.57
CA TRP A 537 32.59 12.28 -0.70
C TRP A 537 33.28 13.53 -0.13
N VAL A 538 33.47 14.58 -0.95
CA VAL A 538 34.07 15.85 -0.50
C VAL A 538 33.16 16.58 0.48
N ALA A 539 31.88 16.73 0.13
CA ALA A 539 30.91 17.38 1.01
C ALA A 539 30.77 16.61 2.33
N ASN A 540 30.84 15.27 2.28
CA ASN A 540 30.85 14.41 3.45
C ASN A 540 32.10 14.63 4.31
N ASP A 541 33.30 14.69 3.72
CA ASP A 541 34.54 14.99 4.45
C ASP A 541 34.48 16.35 5.15
N ILE A 542 34.08 17.39 4.42
CA ILE A 542 33.91 18.74 4.95
C ILE A 542 32.89 18.76 6.09
N PHE A 543 31.69 18.19 5.88
CA PHE A 543 30.64 18.18 6.91
C PHE A 543 31.03 17.35 8.13
N TYR A 544 31.68 16.21 7.92
CA TYR A 544 32.18 15.35 9.00
C TYR A 544 33.16 16.10 9.89
N LYS A 545 34.18 16.74 9.30
CA LYS A 545 35.16 17.53 10.06
C LYS A 545 34.51 18.76 10.70
N LEU A 546 33.65 19.48 9.98
CA LEU A 546 32.91 20.63 10.51
C LEU A 546 32.04 20.25 11.72
N SER A 547 31.45 19.05 11.73
CA SER A 547 30.63 18.59 12.85
C SER A 547 31.41 18.44 14.16
N PHE A 548 32.74 18.40 14.10
CA PHE A 548 33.62 18.32 15.27
C PHE A 548 34.00 19.69 15.82
N GLU A 549 33.84 20.75 15.02
CA GLU A 549 34.07 22.12 15.45
C GLU A 549 33.05 22.51 16.53
N ILE A 550 33.55 22.88 17.72
CA ILE A 550 32.73 23.17 18.91
C ILE A 550 31.67 24.23 18.59
N GLY A 551 32.06 25.34 17.97
CA GLY A 551 31.15 26.44 17.65
C GLY A 551 30.05 26.07 16.65
N PHE A 552 30.35 25.22 15.65
CA PHE A 552 29.33 24.73 14.73
C PHE A 552 28.38 23.75 15.42
N LYS A 553 28.93 22.80 16.20
CA LYS A 553 28.17 21.80 16.94
C LYS A 553 27.16 22.45 17.89
N GLU A 554 27.58 23.46 18.64
CA GLU A 554 26.69 24.19 19.55
C GLU A 554 25.53 24.88 18.84
N ILE A 555 25.81 25.57 17.73
CA ILE A 555 24.77 26.25 16.94
C ILE A 555 23.83 25.22 16.29
N PHE A 556 24.36 24.09 15.81
CA PHE A 556 23.54 23.04 15.23
C PHE A 556 22.59 22.42 16.25
N ILE A 557 23.09 22.13 17.47
CA ILE A 557 22.25 21.64 18.58
C ILE A 557 21.17 22.67 18.96
N LYS A 558 21.53 23.96 19.04
CA LYS A 558 20.55 25.03 19.28
C LYS A 558 19.46 25.05 18.20
N LEU A 559 19.85 24.94 16.93
CA LEU A 559 18.91 24.93 15.80
C LEU A 559 17.94 23.74 15.87
N ILE A 560 18.44 22.56 16.24
CA ILE A 560 17.62 21.35 16.42
C ILE A 560 16.62 21.54 17.58
N ASN A 561 17.06 22.13 18.69
CA ASN A 561 16.19 22.42 19.83
C ASN A 561 15.11 23.46 19.48
N GLU A 562 15.44 24.52 18.75
CA GLU A 562 14.46 25.50 18.27
C GLU A 562 13.49 24.89 17.25
N PHE A 563 13.97 23.98 16.39
CA PHE A 563 13.10 23.25 15.47
C PHE A 563 12.10 22.37 16.24
N TRP A 564 12.55 21.67 17.29
CA TRP A 564 11.65 20.91 18.16
C TRP A 564 10.59 21.80 18.82
N LYS A 565 10.97 22.96 19.37
CA LYS A 565 10.01 23.93 19.92
C LYS A 565 9.01 24.42 18.87
N HIS A 566 9.47 24.64 17.65
CA HIS A 566 8.61 25.04 16.52
C HIS A 566 7.64 23.92 16.10
N LEU A 567 8.12 22.67 16.11
CA LEU A 567 7.34 21.47 15.79
C LEU A 567 6.15 21.27 16.75
N ILE A 568 6.30 21.64 18.02
CA ILE A 568 5.18 21.59 19.00
C ILE A 568 3.98 22.46 18.55
N ASN A 569 4.24 23.49 17.73
CA ASN A 569 3.23 24.44 17.23
C ASN A 569 2.75 24.14 15.80
N LEU A 570 2.86 22.89 15.32
CA LEU A 570 2.43 22.47 13.97
C LEU A 570 0.98 22.87 13.62
N ARG A 571 0.08 22.93 14.61
CA ARG A 571 -1.34 23.30 14.41
C ARG A 571 -1.55 24.71 13.85
N ASN A 572 -0.53 25.58 13.91
CA ASN A 572 -0.62 26.98 13.47
C ASN A 572 -0.41 27.15 11.96
N TYR A 573 -0.19 26.08 11.20
CA TYR A 573 0.09 26.13 9.75
C TYR A 573 -0.82 25.19 8.99
N GLN A 574 -0.91 25.36 7.65
CA GLN A 574 -1.75 24.51 6.80
C GLN A 574 -0.94 23.60 5.88
N THR A 575 0.35 23.89 5.67
CA THR A 575 1.23 23.17 4.74
C THR A 575 2.63 22.98 5.29
N PHE A 576 3.36 21.99 4.75
CA PHE A 576 4.76 21.77 5.13
C PHE A 576 5.63 22.98 4.73
N PHE A 577 5.34 23.58 3.58
CA PHE A 577 6.05 24.79 3.14
C PHE A 577 5.86 25.97 4.12
N GLU A 578 4.64 26.26 4.55
CA GLU A 578 4.37 27.32 5.53
C GLU A 578 5.09 27.08 6.86
N PHE A 579 5.04 25.84 7.36
CA PHE A 579 5.72 25.45 8.59
C PHE A 579 7.24 25.71 8.53
N ILE A 580 7.92 25.22 7.48
CA ILE A 580 9.38 25.39 7.29
C ILE A 580 9.73 26.85 7.07
N LYS A 581 8.96 27.57 6.25
CA LYS A 581 9.17 29.00 6.00
C LYS A 581 9.07 29.80 7.30
N SER A 582 8.06 29.53 8.12
CA SER A 582 7.85 30.18 9.41
C SER A 582 9.03 29.92 10.35
N PHE A 583 9.53 28.68 10.42
CA PHE A 583 10.70 28.32 11.23
C PHE A 583 11.92 29.17 10.87
N ILE A 584 12.23 29.27 9.58
CA ILE A 584 13.40 30.03 9.08
C ILE A 584 13.25 31.52 9.39
N ILE A 585 12.04 32.07 9.29
CA ILE A 585 11.78 33.50 9.58
C ILE A 585 11.90 33.78 11.08
N ALA A 586 11.26 32.97 11.92
CA ALA A 586 11.29 33.12 13.38
C ALA A 586 12.71 32.96 13.95
N ASN A 587 13.52 32.10 13.34
CA ASN A 587 14.88 31.80 13.78
C ASN A 587 15.95 32.39 12.84
N ARG A 588 15.65 33.49 12.15
CA ARG A 588 16.52 34.04 11.09
C ARG A 588 17.96 34.26 11.56
N GLY A 589 18.15 34.86 12.74
CA GLY A 589 19.48 35.11 13.31
C GLY A 589 20.27 33.82 13.54
N LEU A 590 19.64 32.82 14.18
CA LEU A 590 20.29 31.53 14.43
C LEU A 590 20.62 30.78 13.12
N VAL A 591 19.77 30.87 12.10
CA VAL A 591 20.04 30.31 10.77
C VAL A 591 21.19 31.06 10.09
N GLN A 592 21.26 32.39 10.24
CA GLN A 592 22.39 33.19 9.75
C GLN A 592 23.70 32.75 10.40
N ASP A 593 23.70 32.58 11.73
CA ASP A 593 24.88 32.12 12.48
C ASP A 593 25.31 30.71 12.04
N PHE A 594 24.36 29.80 11.85
CA PHE A 594 24.62 28.45 11.36
C PHE A 594 25.32 28.47 9.99
N VAL A 595 24.79 29.24 9.03
CA VAL A 595 25.41 29.40 7.71
C VAL A 595 26.76 30.11 7.82
N SER A 596 26.88 31.10 8.68
CA SER A 596 28.13 31.83 8.91
C SER A 596 29.24 30.91 9.41
N LYS A 597 28.95 29.99 10.34
CA LYS A 597 29.93 28.98 10.81
C LYS A 597 30.35 28.00 9.72
N ILE A 598 29.42 27.60 8.84
CA ILE A 598 29.77 26.80 7.67
C ILE A 598 30.76 27.58 6.79
N LEU A 599 30.51 28.87 6.54
CA LEU A 599 31.39 29.70 5.72
C LEU A 599 32.76 29.96 6.39
N ASP A 600 32.80 30.18 7.70
CA ASP A 600 34.05 30.31 8.47
C ASP A 600 34.93 29.08 8.31
N TYR A 601 34.32 27.89 8.46
CA TYR A 601 35.03 26.64 8.29
C TYR A 601 35.47 26.43 6.85
N LEU A 602 34.60 26.67 5.87
CA LEU A 602 34.95 26.54 4.45
C LEU A 602 36.08 27.48 4.06
N LEU A 603 36.14 28.69 4.62
CA LEU A 603 37.24 29.63 4.43
C LEU A 603 38.56 29.06 4.98
N SER A 604 38.58 28.66 6.26
CA SER A 604 39.76 28.04 6.91
C SER A 604 40.23 26.77 6.19
N TYR A 605 39.27 25.92 5.76
CA TYR A 605 39.55 24.73 4.97
C TYR A 605 40.12 25.08 3.60
N SER A 606 39.58 26.09 2.92
CA SER A 606 40.07 26.51 1.60
C SER A 606 41.48 27.09 1.62
N GLU A 607 41.89 27.70 2.74
CA GLU A 607 43.25 28.21 2.91
C GLU A 607 44.27 27.08 3.12
N LYS A 608 43.88 26.01 3.83
CA LYS A 608 44.77 24.89 4.17
C LYS A 608 44.78 23.76 3.14
N GLU A 609 43.64 23.49 2.52
CA GLU A 609 43.37 22.29 1.70
C GLU A 609 43.01 22.66 0.25
N LYS A 610 43.80 23.56 -0.35
CA LYS A 610 43.54 24.07 -1.72
C LYS A 610 43.39 22.95 -2.76
N ASP A 611 44.14 21.85 -2.63
CA ASP A 611 44.02 20.68 -3.51
C ASP A 611 42.60 20.09 -3.46
N ASN A 612 42.09 19.81 -2.26
CA ASN A 612 40.73 19.27 -2.08
C ASN A 612 39.64 20.25 -2.56
N VAL A 613 39.83 21.55 -2.34
CA VAL A 613 38.90 22.57 -2.86
C VAL A 613 38.94 22.67 -4.38
N SER A 614 40.13 22.51 -4.98
CA SER A 614 40.27 22.48 -6.44
C SER A 614 39.52 21.30 -7.06
N LYS A 615 39.65 20.10 -6.48
CA LYS A 615 38.92 18.89 -6.86
C LYS A 615 37.41 19.08 -6.73
N PHE A 616 36.97 19.69 -5.62
CA PHE A 616 35.55 20.01 -5.42
C PHE A 616 34.99 20.93 -6.51
N ILE A 617 35.73 21.98 -6.89
CA ILE A 617 35.32 22.90 -7.97
C ILE A 617 35.23 22.15 -9.30
N LEU A 618 36.23 21.33 -9.63
CA LEU A 618 36.23 20.54 -10.87
C LEU A 618 35.07 19.53 -10.91
N ASP A 619 34.78 18.85 -9.79
CA ASP A 619 33.64 17.95 -9.64
C ASP A 619 32.30 18.66 -9.89
N ILE A 620 32.10 19.85 -9.32
CA ILE A 620 30.90 20.67 -9.54
C ILE A 620 30.75 21.05 -11.02
N LEU A 621 31.86 21.42 -11.65
CA LEU A 621 31.88 21.81 -13.06
C LEU A 621 31.80 20.61 -14.01
N LYS A 622 32.07 19.39 -13.50
CA LYS A 622 32.23 18.13 -14.23
C LYS A 622 33.40 18.17 -15.22
N ILE A 623 34.53 18.66 -14.75
CA ILE A 623 35.77 18.72 -15.53
C ILE A 623 36.70 17.63 -15.00
N SER A 624 37.26 16.81 -15.88
CA SER A 624 38.23 15.78 -15.48
C SER A 624 39.60 16.40 -15.26
N GLU A 625 40.24 16.08 -14.12
CA GLU A 625 41.59 16.53 -13.78
C GLU A 625 42.61 16.20 -14.89
N HIS A 626 42.50 15.03 -15.52
CA HIS A 626 43.40 14.59 -16.58
C HIS A 626 43.31 15.44 -17.86
N THR A 627 42.22 16.20 -18.02
CA THR A 627 42.03 17.08 -19.19
C THR A 627 42.57 18.49 -18.96
N MET A 628 43.07 18.80 -17.77
CA MET A 628 43.45 20.16 -17.36
C MET A 628 44.89 20.50 -17.77
N THR A 629 45.07 21.66 -18.40
CA THR A 629 46.38 22.25 -18.64
C THR A 629 46.87 23.05 -17.43
N TYR A 630 48.17 23.34 -17.36
CA TYR A 630 48.74 24.26 -16.38
C TYR A 630 48.02 25.62 -16.34
N LYS A 631 47.66 26.17 -17.51
CA LYS A 631 46.91 27.44 -17.60
C LYS A 631 45.52 27.34 -16.95
N GLU A 632 44.86 26.19 -17.02
CA GLU A 632 43.54 25.96 -16.41
C GLU A 632 43.67 25.71 -14.92
N TRP A 633 44.67 24.96 -14.47
CA TRP A 633 44.99 24.83 -13.04
C TRP A 633 45.29 26.19 -12.39
N ASN A 634 46.07 27.04 -13.05
CA ASN A 634 46.29 28.42 -12.60
C ASN A 634 45.00 29.25 -12.56
N ARG A 635 44.00 28.95 -13.40
CA ARG A 635 42.68 29.60 -13.32
C ARG A 635 41.89 29.08 -12.13
N VAL A 636 41.97 27.79 -11.82
CA VAL A 636 41.35 27.20 -10.62
C VAL A 636 41.92 27.86 -9.36
N ASP A 637 43.25 27.98 -9.23
CA ASP A 637 43.86 28.66 -8.08
C ASP A 637 43.42 30.13 -7.98
N LYS A 638 43.34 30.86 -9.10
CA LYS A 638 42.78 32.22 -9.13
C LYS A 638 41.32 32.28 -8.68
N ILE A 639 40.51 31.28 -9.04
CA ILE A 639 39.12 31.17 -8.58
C ILE A 639 39.07 30.91 -7.08
N ILE A 640 39.93 30.03 -6.55
CA ILE A 640 40.02 29.73 -5.11
C ILE A 640 40.45 30.99 -4.34
N ASN A 641 41.49 31.69 -4.79
CA ASN A 641 41.93 32.93 -4.16
C ASN A 641 40.84 34.02 -4.23
N LEU A 642 40.08 34.09 -5.32
CA LEU A 642 38.93 35.00 -5.43
C LEU A 642 37.80 34.61 -4.45
N LEU A 643 37.53 33.31 -4.29
CA LEU A 643 36.56 32.79 -3.33
C LEU A 643 36.97 33.18 -1.89
N ILE A 644 38.21 32.87 -1.50
CA ILE A 644 38.79 33.21 -0.20
C ILE A 644 38.72 34.72 0.05
N SER A 645 39.17 35.54 -0.91
CA SER A 645 39.14 37.00 -0.79
C SER A 645 37.70 37.55 -0.63
N ASN A 646 36.74 36.99 -1.35
CA ASN A 646 35.33 37.39 -1.20
C ASN A 646 34.75 36.95 0.14
N LEU A 647 35.03 35.71 0.59
CA LEU A 647 34.60 35.20 1.89
C LEU A 647 35.27 35.95 3.06
N ASN A 648 36.46 36.50 2.89
CA ASN A 648 37.07 37.37 3.92
C ASN A 648 36.39 38.75 4.05
N ASP A 649 35.57 39.18 3.10
CA ASP A 649 34.79 40.42 3.19
C ASP A 649 33.46 40.18 3.93
N MET A 650 33.33 40.77 5.13
CA MET A 650 32.12 40.67 5.95
C MET A 650 30.85 41.14 5.23
N LYS A 651 30.90 42.25 4.47
CA LYS A 651 29.72 42.77 3.75
C LYS A 651 29.28 41.81 2.65
N PHE A 652 30.25 41.20 1.96
CA PHE A 652 29.96 40.17 0.97
C PHE A 652 29.31 38.95 1.63
N ARG A 653 29.85 38.48 2.75
CA ARG A 653 29.30 37.34 3.50
C ARG A 653 27.87 37.57 3.96
N GLU A 654 27.61 38.70 4.62
CA GLU A 654 26.26 39.05 5.08
C GLU A 654 25.27 39.09 3.91
N ASN A 655 25.64 39.73 2.80
CA ASN A 655 24.82 39.76 1.59
C ASN A 655 24.60 38.35 1.01
N PHE A 656 25.65 37.52 0.96
CA PHE A 656 25.56 36.14 0.47
C PHE A 656 24.62 35.27 1.34
N ILE A 657 24.75 35.36 2.66
CA ILE A 657 23.87 34.67 3.61
C ILE A 657 22.42 35.15 3.47
N ASP A 658 22.19 36.46 3.38
CA ASP A 658 20.85 37.03 3.18
C ASP A 658 20.20 36.53 1.88
N ILE A 659 20.95 36.48 0.78
CA ILE A 659 20.46 35.96 -0.49
C ILE A 659 20.09 34.47 -0.35
N LEU A 660 20.93 33.65 0.29
CA LEU A 660 20.67 32.22 0.51
C LEU A 660 19.40 32.00 1.34
N ILE A 661 19.27 32.66 2.49
CA ILE A 661 18.09 32.52 3.37
C ILE A 661 16.82 32.99 2.66
N ASN A 662 16.90 34.09 1.91
CA ASN A 662 15.78 34.57 1.10
C ASN A 662 15.39 33.62 -0.04
N ALA A 663 16.32 32.80 -0.53
CA ALA A 663 16.01 31.74 -1.49
C ALA A 663 15.29 30.58 -0.79
N PHE A 664 15.80 30.10 0.35
CA PHE A 664 15.20 29.01 1.11
C PHE A 664 13.75 29.31 1.57
N THR A 665 13.46 30.53 2.00
CA THR A 665 12.09 30.95 2.41
C THR A 665 11.08 31.04 1.26
N LYS A 666 11.51 30.83 0.01
CA LYS A 666 10.65 30.87 -1.19
C LYS A 666 10.54 29.53 -1.90
N ILE A 667 11.27 28.52 -1.45
CA ILE A 667 11.25 27.20 -2.10
C ILE A 667 10.19 26.34 -1.45
N ASP A 668 9.16 26.09 -2.23
CA ASP A 668 8.17 25.07 -1.93
C ASP A 668 8.70 23.72 -2.43
N ILE A 669 9.34 22.96 -1.52
CA ILE A 669 9.89 21.63 -1.82
C ILE A 669 8.78 20.69 -2.28
N TRP A 670 7.57 20.86 -1.75
CA TRP A 670 6.45 19.97 -1.98
C TRP A 670 6.08 19.88 -3.46
N LYS A 671 6.04 21.03 -4.13
CA LYS A 671 5.71 21.11 -5.58
C LYS A 671 6.78 20.49 -6.48
N GLU A 672 8.00 20.34 -6.00
CA GLU A 672 9.16 19.88 -6.79
C GLU A 672 9.49 18.39 -6.62
N VAL A 673 8.78 17.69 -5.73
CA VAL A 673 8.94 16.24 -5.53
C VAL A 673 8.73 15.50 -6.86
N ASP A 674 9.59 14.55 -7.21
CA ASP A 674 9.47 13.75 -8.44
C ASP A 674 9.91 12.34 -8.10
N PHE A 675 8.94 11.48 -7.77
CA PHE A 675 9.23 10.11 -7.37
C PHE A 675 9.71 9.27 -8.54
N THR A 676 9.48 9.70 -9.79
CA THR A 676 9.89 8.95 -10.99
C THR A 676 11.35 9.14 -11.38
N LYS A 677 12.05 10.11 -10.81
CA LYS A 677 13.46 10.39 -11.14
C LYS A 677 14.30 10.54 -9.88
N THR A 678 15.43 9.84 -9.84
CA THR A 678 16.55 10.12 -8.92
C THR A 678 17.13 11.55 -9.06
N THR A 679 16.58 12.37 -9.97
CA THR A 679 16.98 13.76 -10.21
C THR A 679 16.32 14.81 -9.31
N ILE A 680 15.54 14.44 -8.29
CA ILE A 680 15.02 15.41 -7.28
C ILE A 680 16.16 16.34 -6.81
N LYS A 681 17.33 15.77 -6.50
CA LYS A 681 18.54 16.50 -6.10
C LYS A 681 18.96 17.58 -7.11
N LYS A 682 18.91 17.26 -8.41
CA LYS A 682 19.30 18.18 -9.50
C LYS A 682 18.24 19.26 -9.75
N LYS A 683 16.95 18.93 -9.65
CA LYS A 683 15.85 19.90 -9.80
C LYS A 683 15.84 20.91 -8.65
N TYR A 684 15.97 20.41 -7.42
CA TYR A 684 16.02 21.25 -6.22
C TYR A 684 17.23 22.19 -6.22
N ALA A 685 18.43 21.67 -6.51
CA ALA A 685 19.62 22.51 -6.65
C ALA A 685 19.45 23.59 -7.73
N LYS A 686 18.85 23.25 -8.89
CA LYS A 686 18.53 24.24 -9.94
C LYS A 686 17.54 25.31 -9.45
N LEU A 687 16.56 24.95 -8.63
CA LEU A 687 15.58 25.90 -8.10
C LEU A 687 16.23 26.87 -7.09
N ILE A 688 17.05 26.37 -6.17
CA ILE A 688 17.86 27.21 -5.26
C ILE A 688 18.68 28.20 -6.08
N VAL A 689 19.43 27.69 -7.06
CA VAL A 689 20.28 28.51 -7.94
C VAL A 689 19.44 29.56 -8.67
N LYS A 690 18.29 29.19 -9.25
CA LYS A 690 17.38 30.12 -9.94
C LYS A 690 16.89 31.25 -9.03
N LEU A 691 16.48 30.94 -7.80
CA LEU A 691 15.98 31.94 -6.84
C LEU A 691 17.10 32.82 -6.28
N PHE A 692 18.26 32.23 -6.03
CA PHE A 692 19.50 32.92 -5.68
C PHE A 692 19.84 33.96 -6.77
N PHE A 693 19.90 33.57 -8.04
CA PHE A 693 20.13 34.48 -9.16
C PHE A 693 19.07 35.56 -9.31
N LYS A 694 17.77 35.21 -9.17
CA LYS A 694 16.68 36.18 -9.24
C LYS A 694 16.83 37.31 -8.21
N LYS A 695 17.40 37.02 -7.03
CA LYS A 695 17.65 38.03 -6.00
C LYS A 695 18.86 38.91 -6.34
N ILE A 696 19.93 38.34 -6.88
CA ILE A 696 21.14 39.09 -7.28
C ILE A 696 20.83 40.04 -8.45
N ILE A 697 20.06 39.59 -9.45
CA ILE A 697 19.69 40.40 -10.63
C ILE A 697 18.84 41.62 -10.25
N LYS A 698 18.09 41.58 -9.15
CA LYS A 698 17.31 42.75 -8.67
C LYS A 698 18.19 43.90 -8.15
N LYS A 699 19.46 43.64 -7.85
CA LYS A 699 20.44 44.66 -7.44
C LYS A 699 21.75 44.43 -8.20
N PRO A 700 21.75 44.59 -9.54
CA PRO A 700 22.87 44.13 -10.37
C PRO A 700 24.14 44.98 -10.16
N PHE A 701 23.97 46.22 -9.70
CA PHE A 701 25.07 47.16 -9.47
C PHE A 701 25.59 47.18 -8.04
N SER A 702 25.08 46.35 -7.10
CA SER A 702 25.67 46.31 -5.76
C SER A 702 27.09 45.75 -5.81
N LYS A 703 27.99 46.33 -5.02
CA LYS A 703 29.42 45.96 -5.00
C LYS A 703 29.61 44.49 -4.64
N GLU A 704 28.78 43.98 -3.74
CA GLU A 704 28.77 42.60 -3.25
C GLU A 704 28.25 41.64 -4.34
N ASN A 705 27.20 42.01 -5.07
CA ASN A 705 26.67 41.18 -6.17
C ASN A 705 27.64 41.11 -7.35
N ARG A 706 28.37 42.20 -7.64
CA ARG A 706 29.45 42.20 -8.65
C ARG A 706 30.54 41.17 -8.33
N LYS A 707 30.88 40.99 -7.05
CA LYS A 707 31.82 39.94 -6.61
C LYS A 707 31.28 38.54 -6.89
N ILE A 708 29.98 38.30 -6.66
CA ILE A 708 29.31 37.04 -7.00
C ILE A 708 29.35 36.79 -8.52
N TYR A 709 28.99 37.79 -9.33
CA TYR A 709 29.05 37.69 -10.79
C TYR A 709 30.46 37.39 -11.30
N LYS A 710 31.49 38.03 -10.74
CA LYS A 710 32.89 37.79 -11.10
C LYS A 710 33.31 36.34 -10.82
N LEU A 711 32.93 35.78 -9.67
CA LEU A 711 33.21 34.40 -9.31
C LEU A 711 32.51 33.42 -10.27
N LEU A 712 31.21 33.64 -10.52
CA LEU A 712 30.41 32.81 -11.43
C LEU A 712 30.90 32.86 -12.87
N PHE A 713 31.26 34.05 -13.35
CA PHE A 713 31.83 34.22 -14.69
C PHE A 713 33.18 33.49 -14.81
N SER A 714 34.00 33.50 -13.76
CA SER A 714 35.27 32.78 -13.73
C SER A 714 35.06 31.26 -13.79
N LEU A 715 34.11 30.73 -13.02
CA LEU A 715 33.70 29.32 -13.05
C LEU A 715 33.11 28.92 -14.41
N TRP A 716 32.24 29.74 -14.98
CA TRP A 716 31.65 29.52 -16.30
C TRP A 716 32.71 29.50 -17.40
N ARG A 717 33.63 30.47 -17.39
CA ARG A 717 34.74 30.55 -18.35
C ARG A 717 35.64 29.32 -18.28
N LEU A 718 35.95 28.85 -17.07
CA LEU A 718 36.73 27.62 -16.89
C LEU A 718 36.04 26.42 -17.57
N LYS A 719 34.73 26.27 -17.34
CA LYS A 719 33.93 25.19 -17.93
C LYS A 719 33.83 25.26 -19.44
N VAL A 720 33.58 26.45 -20.00
CA VAL A 720 33.45 26.64 -21.46
C VAL A 720 34.77 26.36 -22.17
N VAL A 721 35.90 26.84 -21.63
CA VAL A 721 37.21 26.59 -22.23
C VAL A 721 37.53 25.09 -22.25
N ASN A 722 37.27 24.38 -21.16
CA ASN A 722 37.48 22.93 -21.12
C ASN A 722 36.52 22.18 -22.08
N PHE A 723 35.27 22.63 -22.21
CA PHE A 723 34.31 22.04 -23.15
C PHE A 723 34.76 22.19 -24.62
N ILE A 724 35.16 23.40 -25.04
CA ILE A 724 35.68 23.68 -26.41
C ILE A 724 36.98 22.90 -26.70
N LYS A 725 37.72 22.51 -25.67
CA LYS A 725 38.94 21.72 -25.85
C LYS A 725 38.63 20.22 -26.04
N THR A 726 37.58 19.74 -25.40
CA THR A 726 37.24 18.31 -25.33
C THR A 726 36.25 17.86 -26.40
N HIS A 727 35.65 18.81 -27.12
CA HIS A 727 34.72 18.65 -28.25
C HIS A 727 35.11 19.65 -29.33
#